data_AF-A0A845YNY1-F1
#
_entry.id   AF-A0A845YNY1-F1
#
_cell.length_a   1.000
_cell.length_b   1.000
_cell.length_c   1.000
_cell.angle_alpha   90.00
_cell.angle_beta   90.00
_cell.angle_gamma   90.00
#
_symmetry.space_group_name_H-M   'P 1'
#
loop_
_entity.id
_entity.type
_entity.pdbx_description
1 polymer ?
#
loop_
_entity_poly.entity_id
_entity_poly.type
_entity_poly.pdbx_seq_one_letter_code
_entity_poly.pdbx_strand_id
1 'polypeptide(L)'
;LSKVRTQVIRMLGETAEVSTGGSQGRTKTPTLDEFGSNLTQMASEGKLDPVVGRQKEIERVIQILGRRTKNNPVLIGEPGVGKTAIAEGLAQRIANGDVPDILEEKRVVTLDIGLLVAGTKYRGEFEERLKKIMDEIRSAANVILVIDEVHTLIGAGAAEGAIDAANILKPALARGELQCIGATTLDEYRKHIERDAALERRFQPVMVGEPSVEETIEILHGLRDRYEQHHKLKILDESLEAAAKLADRYISDRYLPDKAIDLIDEAGSRVRLINSQLPPAAKELDRELRGVLKDKDNAVRSQDFDKAGELRDREMEIKAEIRAIAQSKRSDEAGNADSPEVTEEDIAHIVASWTGVPVNKLTETESEKLLNMEDTLHQRVIGQDDAVKAISRAIRRARVGLKNPNRPIASFVFSGPTGVGKTELTKALAAYFFGSEEAMIRLDMSEFMERHTVSKLIGSPPGYVGYSEGGQLTEAVRRRPYTVVLFDEIEKAHPDVFNMLLQILEDGRLTDAKGRTVDFKNTLLILTSNIGSKVIEKGGGGLGFELEEDAAESQYNRIRSLVNEELKQYFRPEFLNRLDEIIVFRQLTKPEVKSISDILLREVFGRLTEQGITLEVTDKFKERLVEEGYNPSYGARPLRRAIMRLLEDTLAEEILSSRLKDGDTAVVDVDEKGKVIIAAKERRELLPQGAD
;
A
#
# COMPACT_ATOMS: atom_id res chain seq x y z
N LEU A 1 24.85 32.45 30.08
CA LEU A 1 25.70 33.65 30.31
C LEU A 1 26.11 34.34 28.99
N SER A 2 26.54 33.62 27.96
CA SER A 2 26.89 34.21 26.64
C SER A 2 25.71 34.90 25.94
N LYS A 3 24.54 34.26 25.89
CA LYS A 3 23.33 34.82 25.24
C LYS A 3 22.84 36.14 25.86
N VAL A 4 22.95 36.28 27.18
CA VAL A 4 22.56 37.51 27.91
C VAL A 4 23.55 38.65 27.60
N ARG A 5 24.84 38.33 27.46
CA ARG A 5 25.89 39.31 27.13
C ARG A 5 25.73 39.85 25.70
N THR A 6 25.34 39.00 24.74
CA THR A 6 25.07 39.41 23.35
C THR A 6 23.82 40.30 23.23
N GLN A 7 22.80 40.08 24.06
CA GLN A 7 21.59 40.91 24.09
C GLN A 7 21.84 42.32 24.63
N VAL A 8 22.70 42.44 25.65
CA VAL A 8 23.08 43.74 26.24
C VAL A 8 23.95 44.57 25.29
N ILE A 9 24.87 43.93 24.56
CA ILE A 9 25.73 44.61 23.56
C ILE A 9 24.91 45.14 22.38
N ARG A 10 23.83 44.44 21.98
CA ARG A 10 22.95 44.89 20.90
C ARG A 10 22.03 46.05 21.31
N MET A 11 21.76 46.22 22.61
CA MET A 11 21.00 47.35 23.15
C MET A 11 21.82 48.64 23.28
N LEU A 12 23.15 48.55 23.34
CA LEU A 12 24.03 49.70 23.63
C LEU A 12 24.64 50.40 22.39
N GLY A 13 24.31 49.97 21.18
CA GLY A 13 24.50 50.80 19.98
C GLY A 13 25.93 51.21 19.64
N GLU A 14 26.95 50.53 20.15
CA GLU A 14 28.36 50.77 19.77
C GLU A 14 28.91 49.58 18.97
N THR A 15 29.32 49.88 17.73
CA THR A 15 30.11 49.02 16.86
C THR A 15 31.49 48.82 17.47
N ALA A 16 31.69 47.71 18.19
CA ALA A 16 33.01 47.23 18.58
C ALA A 16 33.30 45.92 17.86
N GLU A 17 34.33 45.94 17.00
CA GLU A 17 34.94 44.75 16.41
C GLU A 17 35.38 43.78 17.52
N VAL A 18 34.77 42.60 17.55
CA VAL A 18 35.21 41.51 18.44
C VAL A 18 36.20 40.66 17.66
N SER A 19 37.49 40.90 17.93
CA SER A 19 38.57 40.00 17.56
C SER A 19 38.42 38.68 18.32
N THR A 20 38.06 37.62 17.60
CA THR A 20 38.11 36.24 18.11
C THR A 20 39.32 35.55 17.51
N GLY A 21 40.33 35.37 18.36
CA GLY A 21 41.45 34.47 18.10
C GLY A 21 40.97 33.02 18.15
N GLY A 22 41.10 32.35 17.01
CA GLY A 22 40.91 30.93 16.79
C GLY A 22 41.30 30.63 15.35
N SER A 23 42.52 30.14 15.15
CA SER A 23 43.08 29.76 13.85
C SER A 23 42.35 28.53 13.29
N GLN A 24 41.14 28.73 12.75
CA GLN A 24 40.61 27.90 11.67
C GLN A 24 40.89 28.66 10.38
N GLY A 25 41.65 28.05 9.47
CA GLY A 25 41.99 28.64 8.19
C GLY A 25 40.71 29.09 7.48
N ARG A 26 40.67 30.36 7.03
CA ARG A 26 39.58 30.89 6.20
C ARG A 26 39.36 29.93 5.03
N THR A 27 38.19 29.29 4.97
CA THR A 27 37.86 28.41 3.85
C THR A 27 37.77 29.25 2.58
N LYS A 28 38.25 28.70 1.45
CA LYS A 28 38.23 29.41 0.15
C LYS A 28 36.81 29.55 -0.43
N THR A 29 35.82 28.91 0.19
CA THR A 29 34.44 28.74 -0.31
C THR A 29 33.40 28.94 0.80
N PRO A 30 33.37 30.09 1.50
CA PRO A 30 32.53 30.28 2.69
C PRO A 30 31.03 30.22 2.41
N THR A 31 30.57 30.72 1.25
CA THR A 31 29.14 30.67 0.89
C THR A 31 28.73 29.26 0.51
N LEU A 32 29.57 28.54 -0.26
CA LEU A 32 29.30 27.15 -0.61
C LEU A 32 29.28 26.23 0.61
N ASP A 33 30.14 26.46 1.60
CA ASP A 33 30.16 25.67 2.84
C ASP A 33 28.92 25.97 3.74
N GLU A 34 28.25 27.11 3.57
CA GLU A 34 27.00 27.47 4.27
C GLU A 34 25.77 26.78 3.66
N PHE A 35 25.70 26.71 2.32
CA PHE A 35 24.55 26.17 1.57
C PHE A 35 24.77 24.76 1.01
N GLY A 36 25.90 24.13 1.33
CA GLY A 36 26.29 22.83 0.80
C GLY A 36 26.95 21.93 1.84
N SER A 37 26.94 20.63 1.58
CA SER A 37 27.57 19.63 2.45
C SER A 37 28.77 19.00 1.76
N ASN A 38 29.93 19.01 2.43
CA ASN A 38 31.17 18.48 1.91
C ASN A 38 31.25 16.96 2.10
N LEU A 39 30.88 16.20 1.07
CA LEU A 39 30.89 14.73 1.09
C LEU A 39 32.30 14.18 1.29
N THR A 40 33.33 14.78 0.68
CA THR A 40 34.72 14.31 0.84
C THR A 40 35.18 14.42 2.29
N GLN A 41 34.79 15.49 2.98
CA GLN A 41 35.08 15.63 4.41
C GLN A 41 34.31 14.60 5.24
N MET A 42 33.02 14.41 4.97
CA MET A 42 32.22 13.38 5.66
C MET A 42 32.77 11.96 5.44
N ALA A 43 33.30 11.68 4.25
CA ALA A 43 34.00 10.43 3.94
C ALA A 43 35.26 10.27 4.81
N SER A 44 36.10 11.30 4.89
CA SER A 44 37.32 11.27 5.73
C SER A 44 37.03 11.12 7.23
N GLU A 45 35.87 11.60 7.68
CA GLU A 45 35.39 11.47 9.07
C GLU A 45 34.66 10.15 9.34
N GLY A 46 34.51 9.27 8.33
CA GLY A 46 33.81 7.99 8.45
C GLY A 46 32.29 8.09 8.62
N LYS A 47 31.70 9.24 8.25
CA LYS A 47 30.26 9.52 8.43
C LYS A 47 29.37 9.04 7.28
N LEU A 48 29.93 8.80 6.08
CA LEU A 48 29.16 8.32 4.91
C LEU A 48 28.91 6.82 4.98
N ASP A 49 27.76 6.36 4.48
CA ASP A 49 27.42 4.95 4.41
C ASP A 49 28.33 4.19 3.41
N PRO A 50 28.68 2.93 3.67
CA PRO A 50 29.46 2.15 2.72
C PRO A 50 28.67 1.93 1.43
N VAL A 51 29.32 2.17 0.29
CA VAL A 51 28.68 2.01 -1.01
C VAL A 51 28.94 0.61 -1.57
N VAL A 52 27.87 -0.19 -1.66
CA VAL A 52 27.90 -1.58 -2.13
C VAL A 52 27.23 -1.69 -3.51
N GLY A 53 27.77 -2.55 -4.39
CA GLY A 53 27.15 -2.90 -5.68
C GLY A 53 27.12 -1.82 -6.78
N ARG A 54 27.76 -0.65 -6.59
CA ARG A 54 27.72 0.49 -7.56
C ARG A 54 29.06 0.80 -8.23
N GLN A 55 29.98 -0.16 -8.30
CA GLN A 55 31.34 0.06 -8.79
C GLN A 55 31.37 0.50 -10.27
N LYS A 56 30.53 -0.08 -11.12
CA LYS A 56 30.50 0.23 -12.57
C LYS A 56 30.04 1.67 -12.82
N GLU A 57 29.02 2.12 -12.09
CA GLU A 57 28.48 3.48 -12.18
C GLU A 57 29.50 4.51 -11.64
N ILE A 58 30.15 4.22 -10.51
CA ILE A 58 31.19 5.09 -9.93
C ILE A 58 32.38 5.19 -10.89
N GLU A 59 32.86 4.08 -11.45
CA GLU A 59 33.93 4.09 -12.45
C GLU A 59 33.53 4.90 -13.69
N ARG A 60 32.28 4.76 -14.13
CA ARG A 60 31.76 5.54 -15.25
C ARG A 60 31.73 7.03 -14.95
N VAL A 61 31.33 7.42 -13.73
CA VAL A 61 31.36 8.82 -13.27
C VAL A 61 32.79 9.36 -13.26
N ILE A 62 33.76 8.60 -12.71
CA ILE A 62 35.19 8.96 -12.72
C ILE A 62 35.70 9.16 -14.14
N GLN A 63 35.40 8.22 -15.06
CA GLN A 63 35.78 8.32 -16.47
C GLN A 63 35.22 9.56 -17.16
N ILE A 64 34.00 9.98 -16.81
CA ILE A 64 33.37 11.17 -17.38
C ILE A 64 34.03 12.43 -16.80
N LEU A 65 34.21 12.51 -15.49
CA LEU A 65 34.85 13.65 -14.81
C LEU A 65 36.28 13.89 -15.30
N GLY A 66 37.01 12.83 -15.68
CA GLY A 66 38.35 12.92 -16.25
C GLY A 66 38.42 13.41 -17.70
N ARG A 67 37.28 13.63 -18.39
CA ARG A 67 37.28 14.09 -19.79
C ARG A 67 37.62 15.58 -19.90
N ARG A 68 38.21 15.97 -21.03
CA ARG A 68 38.45 17.38 -21.39
C ARG A 68 37.17 18.12 -21.80
N THR A 69 36.22 17.42 -22.41
CA THR A 69 34.91 17.96 -22.83
C THR A 69 33.81 16.96 -22.47
N LYS A 70 32.57 17.43 -22.27
CA LYS A 70 31.45 16.63 -21.75
C LYS A 70 31.82 15.89 -20.45
N ASN A 71 32.34 16.66 -19.50
CA ASN A 71 32.89 16.18 -18.23
C ASN A 71 31.91 16.29 -17.06
N ASN A 72 30.62 16.48 -17.34
CA ASN A 72 29.56 16.54 -16.33
C ASN A 72 28.67 15.30 -16.46
N PRO A 73 28.77 14.32 -15.55
CA PRO A 73 27.87 13.18 -15.57
C PRO A 73 26.46 13.58 -15.09
N VAL A 74 25.43 12.96 -15.67
CA VAL A 74 24.05 13.01 -15.17
C VAL A 74 23.59 11.61 -14.85
N LEU A 75 23.33 11.36 -13.57
CA LEU A 75 22.74 10.12 -13.06
C LEU A 75 21.25 10.12 -13.37
N ILE A 76 20.84 9.22 -14.27
CA ILE A 76 19.45 9.06 -14.72
C ILE A 76 18.91 7.76 -14.17
N GLY A 77 17.92 7.85 -13.30
CA GLY A 77 17.26 6.70 -12.69
C GLY A 77 16.02 7.13 -11.92
N GLU A 78 15.18 6.17 -11.57
CA GLU A 78 13.98 6.42 -10.75
C GLU A 78 14.36 6.89 -9.33
N PRO A 79 13.44 7.52 -8.57
CA PRO A 79 13.66 7.80 -7.16
C PRO A 79 13.91 6.51 -6.36
N GLY A 80 14.76 6.58 -5.33
CA GLY A 80 15.04 5.44 -4.45
C GLY A 80 16.10 4.45 -4.96
N VAL A 81 16.54 4.51 -6.22
CA VAL A 81 17.56 3.56 -6.73
C VAL A 81 18.98 3.80 -6.18
N GLY A 82 19.23 4.84 -5.38
CA GLY A 82 20.55 5.12 -4.81
C GLY A 82 21.45 6.00 -5.68
N LYS A 83 20.89 7.02 -6.35
CA LYS A 83 21.67 8.02 -7.12
C LYS A 83 22.66 8.80 -6.22
N THR A 84 22.22 9.20 -5.03
CA THR A 84 23.06 9.90 -4.04
C THR A 84 24.23 9.04 -3.57
N ALA A 85 24.01 7.72 -3.38
CA ALA A 85 25.06 6.78 -3.00
C ALA A 85 26.21 6.72 -4.01
N ILE A 86 25.97 6.96 -5.30
CA ILE A 86 27.05 7.03 -6.31
C ILE A 86 27.94 8.26 -6.08
N ALA A 87 27.36 9.40 -5.70
CA ALA A 87 28.11 10.61 -5.38
C ALA A 87 28.92 10.46 -4.08
N GLU A 88 28.35 9.80 -3.08
CA GLU A 88 29.05 9.45 -1.84
C GLU A 88 30.18 8.44 -2.08
N GLY A 89 29.97 7.45 -2.95
CA GLY A 89 30.98 6.46 -3.33
C GLY A 89 32.15 7.09 -4.09
N LEU A 90 31.88 8.11 -4.92
CA LEU A 90 32.94 8.93 -5.50
C LEU A 90 33.73 9.67 -4.41
N ALA A 91 33.05 10.29 -3.44
CA ALA A 91 33.71 11.02 -2.36
C ALA A 91 34.59 10.11 -1.49
N GLN A 92 34.15 8.88 -1.21
CA GLN A 92 34.94 7.86 -0.53
C GLN A 92 36.19 7.46 -1.32
N ARG A 93 36.07 7.22 -2.63
CA ARG A 93 37.23 6.89 -3.47
C ARG A 93 38.25 8.02 -3.52
N ILE A 94 37.80 9.27 -3.60
CA ILE A 94 38.70 10.44 -3.54
C ILE A 94 39.39 10.49 -2.17
N ALA A 95 38.66 10.32 -1.06
CA ALA A 95 39.24 10.35 0.28
C ALA A 95 40.28 9.23 0.51
N ASN A 96 40.10 8.07 -0.12
CA ASN A 96 41.02 6.93 -0.04
C ASN A 96 42.21 7.02 -1.02
N GLY A 97 42.19 7.95 -1.99
CA GLY A 97 43.19 8.01 -3.07
C GLY A 97 42.99 6.98 -4.18
N ASP A 98 41.80 6.35 -4.26
CA ASP A 98 41.45 5.35 -5.29
C ASP A 98 40.88 6.02 -6.56
N VAL A 99 41.52 7.11 -7.01
CA VAL A 99 41.11 7.89 -8.19
C VAL A 99 42.33 8.34 -9.00
N PRO A 100 42.18 8.66 -10.31
CA PRO A 100 43.28 9.22 -11.08
C PRO A 100 43.75 10.58 -10.53
N ASP A 101 45.03 10.92 -10.75
CA ASP A 101 45.70 12.15 -10.28
C ASP A 101 44.89 13.45 -10.52
N ILE A 102 44.09 13.49 -11.59
CA ILE A 102 43.24 14.63 -11.97
C ILE A 102 42.15 14.92 -10.91
N LEU A 103 41.77 13.91 -10.13
CA LEU A 103 40.66 13.95 -9.18
C LEU A 103 41.11 13.86 -7.71
N GLU A 104 42.37 13.56 -7.40
CA GLU A 104 42.85 13.37 -6.01
C GLU A 104 42.64 14.61 -5.13
N GLU A 105 42.86 15.82 -5.65
CA GLU A 105 42.72 17.07 -4.87
C GLU A 105 41.30 17.68 -4.94
N LYS A 106 40.33 16.96 -5.53
CA LYS A 106 38.98 17.46 -5.72
C LYS A 106 38.10 17.25 -4.47
N ARG A 107 37.28 18.26 -4.17
CA ARG A 107 36.24 18.23 -3.13
C ARG A 107 34.89 17.98 -3.76
N VAL A 108 34.16 16.97 -3.30
CA VAL A 108 32.78 16.70 -3.70
C VAL A 108 31.85 17.40 -2.71
N VAL A 109 31.00 18.31 -3.20
CA VAL A 109 30.09 19.11 -2.39
C VAL A 109 28.67 19.01 -2.94
N THR A 110 27.71 18.62 -2.10
CA THR A 110 26.28 18.63 -2.45
C THR A 110 25.68 20.00 -2.19
N LEU A 111 24.83 20.47 -3.11
CA LEU A 111 24.11 21.72 -2.98
C LEU A 111 22.68 21.48 -2.48
N ASP A 112 22.29 22.12 -1.38
CA ASP A 112 20.92 22.05 -0.89
C ASP A 112 20.10 23.23 -1.45
N ILE A 113 19.22 22.92 -2.42
CA ILE A 113 18.34 23.92 -3.04
C ILE A 113 17.34 24.47 -2.03
N GLY A 114 16.89 23.67 -1.07
CA GLY A 114 15.97 24.09 -0.01
C GLY A 114 16.58 25.17 0.88
N LEU A 115 17.84 25.02 1.28
CA LEU A 115 18.57 26.04 2.04
C LEU A 115 18.82 27.32 1.23
N LEU A 116 19.04 27.21 -0.07
CA LEU A 116 19.20 28.39 -0.93
C LEU A 116 17.93 29.22 -1.02
N VAL A 117 16.77 28.57 -1.10
CA VAL A 117 15.45 29.23 -1.14
C VAL A 117 15.06 29.74 0.24
N ALA A 118 15.42 29.03 1.31
CA ALA A 118 15.13 29.42 2.68
C ALA A 118 15.66 30.82 3.00
N GLY A 119 14.76 31.68 3.48
CA GLY A 119 15.10 33.06 3.83
C GLY A 119 15.33 34.00 2.64
N THR A 120 14.99 33.60 1.41
CA THR A 120 14.84 34.53 0.28
C THR A 120 13.40 35.00 0.18
N LYS A 121 13.18 36.31 0.06
CA LYS A 121 11.85 36.89 -0.17
C LYS A 121 11.58 37.14 -1.65
N TYR A 122 12.65 37.33 -2.41
CA TYR A 122 12.59 37.68 -3.82
C TYR A 122 13.51 36.76 -4.62
N ARG A 123 13.08 36.40 -5.83
CA ARG A 123 13.86 35.57 -6.77
C ARG A 123 15.28 36.11 -7.03
N GLY A 124 15.45 37.43 -7.08
CA GLY A 124 16.76 38.05 -7.28
C GLY A 124 17.77 37.75 -6.17
N GLU A 125 17.31 37.57 -4.92
CA GLU A 125 18.19 37.21 -3.79
C GLU A 125 18.71 35.78 -3.93
N PHE A 126 17.88 34.86 -4.43
CA PHE A 126 18.29 33.50 -4.75
C PHE A 126 19.35 33.51 -5.87
N GLU A 127 19.10 34.24 -6.96
CA GLU A 127 20.06 34.35 -8.07
C GLU A 127 21.39 34.97 -7.62
N GLU A 128 21.37 35.96 -6.71
CA GLU A 128 22.57 36.55 -6.15
C GLU A 128 23.37 35.55 -5.29
N ARG A 129 22.70 34.74 -4.45
CA ARG A 129 23.34 33.67 -3.67
C ARG A 129 23.99 32.64 -4.58
N LEU A 130 23.27 32.18 -5.60
CA LEU A 130 23.79 31.20 -6.55
C LEU A 130 24.99 31.76 -7.33
N LYS A 131 24.94 33.04 -7.71
CA LYS A 131 26.06 33.71 -8.38
C LYS A 131 27.31 33.76 -7.50
N LYS A 132 27.17 34.08 -6.20
CA LYS A 132 28.29 34.05 -5.24
C LYS A 132 28.92 32.65 -5.13
N ILE A 133 28.09 31.61 -5.05
CA ILE A 133 28.55 30.22 -5.02
C ILE A 133 29.32 29.87 -6.30
N MET A 134 28.82 30.28 -7.45
CA MET A 134 29.50 30.04 -8.73
C MET A 134 30.86 30.76 -8.83
N ASP A 135 30.96 31.98 -8.32
CA ASP A 135 32.22 32.73 -8.28
C ASP A 135 33.24 32.07 -7.33
N GLU A 136 32.80 31.51 -6.19
CA GLU A 136 33.64 30.74 -5.27
C GLU A 136 34.15 29.44 -5.90
N ILE A 137 33.27 28.68 -6.57
CA ILE A 137 33.64 27.43 -7.28
C ILE A 137 34.72 27.72 -8.33
N ARG A 138 34.54 28.80 -9.10
CA ARG A 138 35.48 29.23 -10.13
C ARG A 138 36.85 29.58 -9.56
N SER A 139 36.89 30.26 -8.40
CA SER A 139 38.13 30.64 -7.72
C SER A 139 38.86 29.44 -7.11
N ALA A 140 38.11 28.46 -6.58
CA ALA A 140 38.67 27.28 -5.94
C ALA A 140 39.26 26.29 -6.95
N ALA A 141 38.62 26.11 -8.12
CA ALA A 141 39.01 25.19 -9.21
C ALA A 141 39.15 23.69 -8.83
N ASN A 142 38.94 23.35 -7.56
CA ASN A 142 39.03 21.98 -7.05
C ASN A 142 37.69 21.46 -6.49
N VAL A 143 36.56 21.99 -6.94
CA VAL A 143 35.23 21.60 -6.47
C VAL A 143 34.47 20.83 -7.56
N ILE A 144 33.85 19.72 -7.17
CA ILE A 144 32.86 18.97 -7.94
C ILE A 144 31.51 19.17 -7.24
N LEU A 145 30.58 19.82 -7.93
CA LEU A 145 29.26 20.14 -7.37
C LEU A 145 28.25 19.02 -7.65
N VAL A 146 27.62 18.47 -6.64
CA VAL A 146 26.53 17.50 -6.78
C VAL A 146 25.21 18.25 -6.67
N ILE A 147 24.35 18.11 -7.68
CA ILE A 147 23.04 18.74 -7.74
C ILE A 147 22.00 17.63 -7.87
N ASP A 148 21.31 17.36 -6.78
CA ASP A 148 20.11 16.52 -6.82
C ASP A 148 18.96 17.27 -7.48
N GLU A 149 18.14 16.53 -8.24
CA GLU A 149 17.03 17.07 -9.02
C GLU A 149 17.45 18.25 -9.92
N VAL A 150 18.53 18.08 -10.68
CA VAL A 150 19.16 19.16 -11.48
C VAL A 150 18.18 19.87 -12.44
N HIS A 151 17.09 19.20 -12.83
CA HIS A 151 16.03 19.77 -13.64
C HIS A 151 15.29 20.95 -12.96
N THR A 152 15.27 21.01 -11.62
CA THR A 152 14.64 22.10 -10.84
C THR A 152 15.32 23.44 -11.09
N LEU A 153 16.66 23.44 -11.28
CA LEU A 153 17.46 24.64 -11.58
C LEU A 153 17.39 25.02 -13.07
N ILE A 154 17.08 24.06 -13.94
CA ILE A 154 17.08 24.19 -15.41
C ILE A 154 15.68 24.50 -15.96
N GLY A 155 14.64 24.28 -15.15
CA GLY A 155 13.23 24.30 -15.52
C GLY A 155 12.78 25.55 -16.29
N ALA A 156 12.79 25.41 -17.61
CA ALA A 156 12.36 26.41 -18.58
C ALA A 156 10.87 26.77 -18.42
N GLY A 157 10.58 27.82 -17.64
CA GLY A 157 9.45 28.74 -17.83
C GLY A 157 8.01 28.21 -17.84
N ALA A 158 7.74 26.95 -17.45
CA ALA A 158 6.43 26.32 -17.69
C ALA A 158 5.49 26.20 -16.48
N ALA A 159 5.84 26.75 -15.31
CA ALA A 159 4.91 26.87 -14.19
C ALA A 159 5.16 28.18 -13.43
N GLU A 160 4.09 28.91 -13.09
CA GLU A 160 4.13 30.09 -12.23
C GLU A 160 4.76 29.72 -10.87
N GLY A 161 6.08 29.92 -10.73
CA GLY A 161 6.82 29.64 -9.49
C GLY A 161 8.15 28.89 -9.65
N ALA A 162 8.47 28.34 -10.83
CA ALA A 162 9.76 27.66 -11.03
C ALA A 162 10.95 28.65 -11.04
N ILE A 163 12.00 28.30 -10.28
CA ILE A 163 13.22 29.08 -10.13
C ILE A 163 14.15 28.79 -11.32
N ASP A 164 14.24 29.71 -12.26
CA ASP A 164 15.09 29.52 -13.46
C ASP A 164 16.50 30.08 -13.23
N ALA A 165 17.42 29.16 -12.88
CA ALA A 165 18.84 29.39 -12.70
C ALA A 165 19.67 29.05 -13.97
N ALA A 166 19.00 28.65 -15.07
CA ALA A 166 19.66 28.15 -16.26
C ALA A 166 20.59 29.20 -16.90
N ASN A 167 20.23 30.47 -16.79
CA ASN A 167 21.03 31.60 -17.30
C ASN A 167 22.37 31.77 -16.58
N ILE A 168 22.49 31.33 -15.33
CA ILE A 168 23.73 31.40 -14.54
C ILE A 168 24.59 30.15 -14.81
N LEU A 169 23.96 28.98 -14.90
CA LEU A 169 24.66 27.70 -15.03
C LEU A 169 25.18 27.43 -16.45
N LYS A 170 24.40 27.75 -17.50
CA LYS A 170 24.78 27.45 -18.90
C LYS A 170 26.13 28.07 -19.29
N PRO A 171 26.43 29.35 -18.99
CA PRO A 171 27.73 29.92 -19.34
C PRO A 171 28.91 29.25 -18.61
N ALA A 172 28.73 28.88 -17.34
CA ALA A 172 29.78 28.24 -16.54
C ALA A 172 30.07 26.81 -17.02
N LEU A 173 29.02 26.04 -17.34
CA LEU A 173 29.13 24.73 -17.99
C LEU A 173 29.74 24.83 -19.39
N ALA A 174 29.36 25.87 -20.15
CA ALA A 174 29.86 26.09 -21.51
C ALA A 174 31.38 26.31 -21.53
N ARG A 175 31.90 27.08 -20.57
CA ARG A 175 33.32 27.41 -20.40
C ARG A 175 34.13 26.32 -19.68
N GLY A 176 33.49 25.31 -19.12
CA GLY A 176 34.15 24.27 -18.33
C GLY A 176 34.66 24.75 -16.98
N GLU A 177 34.13 25.88 -16.49
CA GLU A 177 34.45 26.46 -15.18
C GLU A 177 33.69 25.77 -14.04
N LEU A 178 32.53 25.18 -14.36
CA LEU A 178 31.75 24.35 -13.46
C LEU A 178 31.90 22.89 -13.85
N GLN A 179 32.31 22.06 -12.88
CA GLN A 179 32.24 20.61 -12.95
C GLN A 179 31.17 20.13 -11.98
N CYS A 180 30.16 19.43 -12.49
CA CYS A 180 29.05 18.96 -11.66
C CYS A 180 28.58 17.54 -12.00
N ILE A 181 27.95 16.92 -11.00
CA ILE A 181 27.20 15.67 -11.10
C ILE A 181 25.74 16.03 -10.91
N GLY A 182 24.91 15.82 -11.93
CA GLY A 182 23.47 16.01 -11.81
C GLY A 182 22.77 14.68 -11.53
N ALA A 183 21.71 14.69 -10.72
CA ALA A 183 20.80 13.55 -10.59
C ALA A 183 19.38 13.94 -11.04
N THR A 184 18.70 13.10 -11.81
CA THR A 184 17.34 13.37 -12.31
C THR A 184 16.62 12.07 -12.69
N THR A 185 15.31 12.14 -12.92
CA THR A 185 14.55 11.03 -13.52
C THR A 185 14.66 11.03 -15.06
N LEU A 186 14.33 9.89 -15.69
CA LEU A 186 14.34 9.76 -17.15
C LEU A 186 13.40 10.76 -17.84
N ASP A 187 12.22 10.96 -17.26
CA ASP A 187 11.20 11.87 -17.79
C ASP A 187 11.65 13.33 -17.77
N GLU A 188 12.27 13.76 -16.66
CA GLU A 188 12.79 15.13 -16.52
C GLU A 188 14.00 15.37 -17.42
N TYR A 189 14.88 14.38 -17.55
CA TYR A 189 16.02 14.45 -18.46
C TYR A 189 15.55 14.71 -19.90
N ARG A 190 14.57 13.92 -20.38
CA ARG A 190 13.98 14.07 -21.71
C ARG A 190 13.30 15.43 -21.91
N LYS A 191 12.60 15.93 -20.89
CA LYS A 191 11.85 17.19 -20.97
C LYS A 191 12.75 18.43 -20.93
N HIS A 192 13.78 18.43 -20.09
CA HIS A 192 14.50 19.65 -19.72
C HIS A 192 15.97 19.68 -20.18
N ILE A 193 16.64 18.52 -20.29
CA ILE A 193 18.07 18.45 -20.56
C ILE A 193 18.33 18.04 -22.02
N GLU A 194 17.69 16.96 -22.48
CA GLU A 194 17.87 16.42 -23.84
C GLU A 194 17.37 17.38 -24.93
N ARG A 195 16.33 18.15 -24.64
CA ARG A 195 15.80 19.17 -25.58
C ARG A 195 16.66 20.42 -25.67
N ASP A 196 17.57 20.66 -24.72
CA ASP A 196 18.42 21.84 -24.71
C ASP A 196 19.81 21.54 -25.28
N ALA A 197 20.07 22.03 -26.49
CA ALA A 197 21.32 21.79 -27.22
C ALA A 197 22.57 22.36 -26.53
N ALA A 198 22.45 23.28 -25.55
CA ALA A 198 23.60 23.75 -24.77
C ALA A 198 23.96 22.76 -23.66
N LEU A 199 22.95 22.18 -23.00
CA LEU A 199 23.12 21.25 -21.88
C LEU A 199 23.47 19.85 -22.35
N GLU A 200 22.84 19.36 -23.42
CA GLU A 200 23.14 18.06 -24.05
C GLU A 200 24.62 17.96 -24.48
N ARG A 201 25.22 19.09 -24.87
CA ARG A 201 26.65 19.16 -25.24
C ARG A 201 27.60 19.21 -24.04
N ARG A 202 27.10 19.26 -22.81
CA ARG A 202 27.92 19.39 -21.58
C ARG A 202 27.69 18.24 -20.60
N PHE A 203 26.49 17.69 -20.60
CA PHE A 203 26.13 16.53 -19.81
C PHE A 203 26.35 15.22 -20.56
N GLN A 204 26.76 14.20 -19.82
CA GLN A 204 26.88 12.83 -20.31
C GLN A 204 25.98 11.93 -19.45
N PRO A 205 24.99 11.24 -20.04
CA PRO A 205 24.08 10.38 -19.29
C PRO A 205 24.81 9.14 -18.73
N VAL A 206 24.45 8.79 -17.50
CA VAL A 206 24.81 7.54 -16.79
C VAL A 206 23.50 6.94 -16.29
N MET A 207 23.11 5.81 -16.87
CA MET A 207 21.88 5.10 -16.47
C MET A 207 22.13 4.39 -15.14
N VAL A 208 21.25 4.64 -14.17
CA VAL A 208 21.25 4.01 -12.85
C VAL A 208 19.98 3.17 -12.75
N GLY A 209 20.14 1.86 -12.89
CA GLY A 209 19.05 0.90 -12.77
C GLY A 209 18.72 0.58 -11.31
N GLU A 210 17.51 0.07 -11.10
CA GLU A 210 17.14 -0.65 -9.88
C GLU A 210 18.09 -1.85 -9.70
N PRO A 211 18.71 -2.03 -8.52
CA PRO A 211 19.56 -3.18 -8.25
C PRO A 211 18.72 -4.46 -8.20
N SER A 212 19.37 -5.60 -8.44
CA SER A 212 18.76 -6.90 -8.23
C SER A 212 18.47 -7.17 -6.74
N VAL A 213 17.62 -8.15 -6.46
CA VAL A 213 17.33 -8.58 -5.09
C VAL A 213 18.61 -9.04 -4.38
N GLU A 214 19.50 -9.75 -5.07
CA GLU A 214 20.79 -10.21 -4.53
C GLU A 214 21.71 -9.03 -4.19
N GLU A 215 21.89 -8.08 -5.11
CA GLU A 215 22.66 -6.85 -4.86
C GLU A 215 22.04 -6.03 -3.71
N THR A 216 20.72 -6.01 -3.58
CA THR A 216 20.05 -5.33 -2.46
C THR A 216 20.35 -5.98 -1.13
N ILE A 217 20.40 -7.32 -1.06
CA ILE A 217 20.78 -8.04 0.16
C ILE A 217 22.20 -7.65 0.57
N GLU A 218 23.14 -7.58 -0.38
CA GLU A 218 24.50 -7.10 -0.10
C GLU A 218 24.54 -5.64 0.41
N ILE A 219 23.72 -4.76 -0.18
CA ILE A 219 23.58 -3.37 0.29
C ILE A 219 23.07 -3.35 1.74
N LEU A 220 22.05 -4.16 2.06
CA LEU A 220 21.49 -4.24 3.41
C LEU A 220 22.52 -4.78 4.42
N HIS A 221 23.34 -5.77 4.04
CA HIS A 221 24.45 -6.24 4.89
C HIS A 221 25.46 -5.12 5.16
N GLY A 222 25.78 -4.28 4.16
CA GLY A 222 26.67 -3.14 4.34
C GLY A 222 26.12 -2.06 5.29
N LEU A 223 24.80 -1.89 5.34
CA LEU A 223 24.13 -0.90 6.20
C LEU A 223 23.79 -1.42 7.60
N ARG A 224 23.82 -2.74 7.80
CA ARG A 224 23.40 -3.44 9.03
C ARG A 224 23.99 -2.81 10.30
N ASP A 225 25.32 -2.68 10.37
CA ASP A 225 26.02 -2.19 11.56
C ASP A 225 25.54 -0.81 12.03
N ARG A 226 25.19 0.08 11.09
CA ARG A 226 24.71 1.43 11.40
C ARG A 226 23.29 1.41 11.96
N TYR A 227 22.40 0.63 11.36
CA TYR A 227 21.03 0.47 11.86
C TYR A 227 20.99 -0.24 13.21
N GLU A 228 21.81 -1.26 13.40
CA GLU A 228 21.98 -1.96 14.69
C GLU A 228 22.45 -0.99 15.79
N GLN A 229 23.44 -0.14 15.51
CA GLN A 229 23.92 0.86 16.46
C GLN A 229 22.88 1.96 16.73
N HIS A 230 22.20 2.44 15.69
CA HIS A 230 21.19 3.49 15.80
C HIS A 230 19.99 3.04 16.66
N HIS A 231 19.51 1.81 16.41
CA HIS A 231 18.34 1.25 17.08
C HIS A 231 18.67 0.46 18.35
N LYS A 232 19.93 0.11 18.58
CA LYS A 232 20.42 -0.69 19.71
C LYS A 232 19.78 -2.08 19.76
N LEU A 233 19.81 -2.76 18.63
CA LEU A 233 19.24 -4.09 18.40
C LEU A 233 20.13 -4.87 17.43
N LYS A 234 19.89 -6.18 17.29
CA LYS A 234 20.51 -7.00 16.23
C LYS A 234 19.50 -7.20 15.10
N ILE A 235 19.97 -7.25 13.87
CA ILE A 235 19.15 -7.57 12.70
C ILE A 235 19.60 -8.93 12.18
N LEU A 236 18.72 -9.93 12.17
CA LEU A 236 19.08 -11.27 11.68
C LEU A 236 19.29 -11.26 10.16
N ASP A 237 20.16 -12.13 9.65
CA ASP A 237 20.44 -12.23 8.20
C ASP A 237 19.19 -12.62 7.41
N GLU A 238 18.37 -13.51 7.97
CA GLU A 238 17.07 -13.91 7.40
C GLU A 238 16.14 -12.70 7.23
N SER A 239 16.22 -11.71 8.12
CA SER A 239 15.41 -10.48 8.06
C SER A 239 15.85 -9.56 6.93
N LEU A 240 17.16 -9.51 6.63
CA LEU A 240 17.66 -8.74 5.48
C LEU A 240 17.22 -9.37 4.17
N GLU A 241 17.33 -10.70 4.05
CA GLU A 241 16.81 -11.43 2.89
C GLU A 241 15.30 -11.23 2.73
N ALA A 242 14.55 -11.32 3.82
CA ALA A 242 13.11 -11.11 3.83
C ALA A 242 12.76 -9.68 3.39
N ALA A 243 13.46 -8.67 3.89
CA ALA A 243 13.21 -7.27 3.50
C ALA A 243 13.38 -7.08 1.99
N ALA A 244 14.46 -7.59 1.39
CA ALA A 244 14.67 -7.48 -0.06
C ALA A 244 13.62 -8.25 -0.87
N LYS A 245 13.36 -9.53 -0.53
CA LYS A 245 12.42 -10.40 -1.26
C LYS A 245 10.97 -9.93 -1.12
N LEU A 246 10.55 -9.53 0.08
CA LEU A 246 9.18 -9.08 0.34
C LEU A 246 8.94 -7.69 -0.22
N ALA A 247 9.92 -6.78 -0.15
CA ALA A 247 9.77 -5.46 -0.77
C ALA A 247 9.66 -5.55 -2.30
N ASP A 248 10.45 -6.40 -2.96
CA ASP A 248 10.33 -6.63 -4.39
C ASP A 248 8.95 -7.18 -4.78
N ARG A 249 8.45 -8.17 -4.02
CA ARG A 249 7.23 -8.89 -4.33
C ARG A 249 5.95 -8.12 -4.02
N TYR A 250 5.90 -7.39 -2.91
CA TYR A 250 4.67 -6.82 -2.37
C TYR A 250 4.57 -5.30 -2.51
N ILE A 251 5.69 -4.59 -2.66
CA ILE A 251 5.76 -3.12 -2.77
C ILE A 251 6.20 -2.74 -4.19
N SER A 252 5.25 -2.44 -5.06
CA SER A 252 5.47 -2.20 -6.50
C SER A 252 5.57 -0.72 -6.89
N ASP A 253 5.14 0.20 -6.03
CA ASP A 253 5.13 1.65 -6.27
C ASP A 253 6.47 2.33 -5.94
N ARG A 254 7.42 1.57 -5.38
CA ARG A 254 8.77 2.00 -5.03
C ARG A 254 9.81 1.03 -5.61
N TYR A 255 11.04 1.52 -5.72
CA TYR A 255 12.16 0.78 -6.28
C TYR A 255 13.16 0.36 -5.20
N LEU A 256 13.84 -0.76 -5.42
CA LEU A 256 15.01 -1.16 -4.62
C LEU A 256 16.17 -0.16 -4.84
N PRO A 257 17.07 0.00 -3.85
CA PRO A 257 17.08 -0.63 -2.52
C PRO A 257 16.25 0.12 -1.47
N ASP A 258 15.80 1.35 -1.75
CA ASP A 258 15.12 2.26 -0.82
C ASP A 258 13.97 1.60 -0.04
N LYS A 259 13.03 0.96 -0.75
CA LYS A 259 11.91 0.27 -0.10
C LYS A 259 12.33 -0.84 0.87
N ALA A 260 13.47 -1.50 0.66
CA ALA A 260 13.94 -2.55 1.54
C ALA A 260 14.68 -1.97 2.76
N ILE A 261 15.41 -0.87 2.57
CA ILE A 261 16.07 -0.13 3.65
C ILE A 261 15.02 0.43 4.62
N ASP A 262 13.95 1.04 4.09
CA ASP A 262 12.88 1.58 4.93
C ASP A 262 12.18 0.48 5.76
N LEU A 263 11.99 -0.72 5.20
CA LEU A 263 11.41 -1.85 5.96
C LEU A 263 12.28 -2.25 7.14
N ILE A 264 13.61 -2.30 6.96
CA ILE A 264 14.56 -2.60 8.03
C ILE A 264 14.52 -1.50 9.10
N ASP A 265 14.51 -0.22 8.69
CA ASP A 265 14.50 0.91 9.61
C ASP A 265 13.21 0.95 10.44
N GLU A 266 12.05 0.75 9.81
CA GLU A 266 10.76 0.73 10.49
C GLU A 266 10.60 -0.48 11.40
N ALA A 267 11.04 -1.66 10.96
CA ALA A 267 11.04 -2.85 11.81
C ALA A 267 11.95 -2.67 13.02
N GLY A 268 13.15 -2.09 12.83
CA GLY A 268 14.07 -1.76 13.91
C GLY A 268 13.46 -0.77 14.91
N SER A 269 12.83 0.30 14.42
CA SER A 269 12.10 1.27 15.24
C SER A 269 10.96 0.61 16.04
N ARG A 270 10.18 -0.27 15.41
CA ARG A 270 9.07 -1.00 16.05
C ARG A 270 9.55 -1.95 17.14
N VAL A 271 10.55 -2.79 16.86
CA VAL A 271 11.11 -3.73 17.84
C VAL A 271 11.70 -2.96 19.02
N ARG A 272 12.41 -1.86 18.76
CA ARG A 272 12.92 -0.98 19.81
C ARG A 272 11.80 -0.38 20.66
N LEU A 273 10.72 0.09 20.05
CA LEU A 273 9.58 0.67 20.76
C LEU A 273 8.89 -0.36 21.66
N ILE A 274 8.65 -1.58 21.15
CA ILE A 274 8.04 -2.67 21.94
C ILE A 274 8.92 -3.01 23.15
N ASN A 275 10.23 -3.12 22.95
CA ASN A 275 11.18 -3.47 24.02
C ASN A 275 11.48 -2.30 24.98
N SER A 276 11.29 -1.05 24.54
CA SER A 276 11.46 0.14 25.39
C SER A 276 10.25 0.42 26.28
N GLN A 277 9.13 -0.30 26.12
CA GLN A 277 7.96 -0.09 26.96
C GLN A 277 8.16 -0.65 28.38
N LEU A 278 7.74 0.16 29.36
CA LEU A 278 7.62 -0.26 30.75
C LEU A 278 6.65 -1.46 30.84
N PRO A 279 6.95 -2.47 31.69
CA PRO A 279 6.00 -3.53 32.01
C PRO A 279 4.61 -2.99 32.34
N PRO A 280 3.52 -3.72 32.05
CA PRO A 280 2.16 -3.30 32.38
C PRO A 280 2.03 -2.85 33.85
N ALA A 281 2.62 -3.61 34.78
CA ALA A 281 2.66 -3.27 36.21
C ALA A 281 3.39 -1.94 36.50
N ALA A 282 4.51 -1.68 35.83
CA ALA A 282 5.24 -0.41 35.97
C ALA A 282 4.53 0.77 35.29
N LYS A 283 3.72 0.51 34.26
CA LYS A 283 2.92 1.53 33.56
C LYS A 283 1.73 2.00 34.39
N GLU A 284 1.11 1.11 35.16
CA GLU A 284 0.09 1.45 36.15
C GLU A 284 0.68 2.33 37.26
N LEU A 285 1.85 1.95 37.79
CA LEU A 285 2.57 2.74 38.78
C LEU A 285 3.03 4.11 38.24
N ASP A 286 3.46 4.22 36.97
CA ASP A 286 3.77 5.53 36.35
C ASP A 286 2.53 6.43 36.26
N ARG A 287 1.35 5.84 36.01
CA ARG A 287 0.08 6.57 36.01
C ARG A 287 -0.29 7.06 37.41
N GLU A 288 -0.09 6.23 38.43
CA GLU A 288 -0.25 6.61 39.84
C GLU A 288 0.72 7.73 40.23
N LEU A 289 1.99 7.63 39.84
CA LEU A 289 3.03 8.63 40.09
C LEU A 289 2.65 10.01 39.54
N ARG A 290 2.07 10.06 38.33
CA ARG A 290 1.60 11.32 37.73
C ARG A 290 0.44 11.94 38.53
N GLY A 291 -0.44 11.11 39.08
CA GLY A 291 -1.49 11.55 40.01
C GLY A 291 -0.90 12.18 41.26
N VAL A 292 0.01 11.45 41.92
CA VAL A 292 0.70 11.89 43.15
C VAL A 292 1.48 13.19 42.93
N LEU A 293 2.18 13.34 41.80
CA LEU A 293 2.90 14.57 41.45
C LEU A 293 1.97 15.77 41.34
N LYS A 294 0.81 15.60 40.68
CA LYS A 294 -0.20 16.65 40.54
C LYS A 294 -0.81 17.02 41.89
N ASP A 295 -1.11 16.03 42.72
CA ASP A 295 -1.68 16.25 44.05
C ASP A 295 -0.68 16.91 45.00
N LYS A 296 0.61 16.56 44.88
CA LYS A 296 1.69 17.20 45.62
C LYS A 296 1.84 18.67 45.23
N ASP A 297 1.85 18.97 43.93
CA ASP A 297 1.92 20.35 43.43
C ASP A 297 0.72 21.19 43.90
N ASN A 298 -0.47 20.60 43.97
CA ASN A 298 -1.66 21.24 44.52
C ASN A 298 -1.53 21.48 46.03
N ALA A 299 -1.05 20.49 46.81
CA ALA A 299 -0.84 20.62 48.24
C ALA A 299 0.20 21.70 48.58
N VAL A 300 1.28 21.79 47.80
CA VAL A 300 2.29 22.86 47.91
C VAL A 300 1.69 24.24 47.60
N ARG A 301 0.84 24.34 46.57
CA ARG A 301 0.15 25.59 46.23
C ARG A 301 -0.87 26.03 47.29
N SER A 302 -1.55 25.07 47.94
CA SER A 302 -2.47 25.34 49.03
C SER A 302 -1.79 25.50 50.39
N GLN A 303 -0.44 25.49 50.43
CA GLN A 303 0.37 25.59 51.65
C GLN A 303 0.09 24.50 52.70
N ASP A 304 -0.40 23.35 52.25
CA ASP A 304 -0.63 22.16 53.08
C ASP A 304 0.65 21.31 53.08
N PHE A 305 1.60 21.72 53.94
CA PHE A 305 2.94 21.14 53.98
C PHE A 305 2.98 19.71 54.53
N ASP A 306 2.04 19.36 55.41
CA ASP A 306 1.93 18.01 55.98
C ASP A 306 1.52 17.02 54.89
N LYS A 307 0.46 17.34 54.14
CA LYS A 307 0.00 16.54 53.00
C LYS A 307 1.03 16.48 51.86
N ALA A 308 1.74 17.58 51.61
CA ALA A 308 2.84 17.58 50.63
C ALA A 308 4.00 16.66 51.05
N GLY A 309 4.26 16.53 52.36
CA GLY A 309 5.24 15.60 52.92
C GLY A 309 4.86 14.15 52.66
N GLU A 310 3.63 13.75 52.98
CA GLU A 310 3.12 12.39 52.73
C GLU A 310 3.17 12.01 51.25
N LEU A 311 2.76 12.93 50.36
CA LEU A 311 2.78 12.72 48.91
C LEU A 311 4.20 12.63 48.34
N ARG A 312 5.17 13.33 48.94
CA ARG A 312 6.59 13.22 48.56
C ARG A 312 7.17 11.86 48.95
N ASP A 313 6.78 11.33 50.11
CA ASP A 313 7.25 10.02 50.56
C ASP A 313 6.62 8.91 49.69
N ARG A 314 5.33 9.03 49.34
CA ARG A 314 4.66 8.16 48.37
C ARG A 314 5.26 8.26 46.97
N GLU A 315 5.67 9.45 46.52
CA GLU A 315 6.39 9.64 45.26
C GLU A 315 7.72 8.86 45.25
N MET A 316 8.47 8.89 46.36
CA MET A 316 9.73 8.17 46.48
C MET A 316 9.53 6.65 46.48
N GLU A 317 8.49 6.16 47.16
CA GLU A 317 8.09 4.76 47.19
C GLU A 317 7.74 4.24 45.78
N ILE A 318 6.81 4.91 45.08
CA ILE A 318 6.40 4.53 43.72
C ILE A 318 7.60 4.58 42.75
N LYS A 319 8.48 5.59 42.88
CA LYS A 319 9.71 5.66 42.07
C LYS A 319 10.71 4.54 42.36
N ALA A 320 10.73 4.01 43.58
CA ALA A 320 11.55 2.87 43.95
C ALA A 320 10.96 1.57 43.38
N GLU A 321 9.64 1.39 43.47
CA GLU A 321 8.92 0.23 42.90
C GLU A 321 9.06 0.17 41.37
N ILE A 322 8.84 1.28 40.66
CA ILE A 322 9.05 1.36 39.20
C ILE A 322 10.49 0.98 38.84
N ARG A 323 11.48 1.44 39.62
CA ARG A 323 12.89 1.08 39.41
C ARG A 323 13.16 -0.40 39.68
N ALA A 324 12.58 -0.97 40.73
CA ALA A 324 12.72 -2.38 41.06
C ALA A 324 12.12 -3.26 39.96
N ILE A 325 10.92 -2.93 39.46
CA ILE A 325 10.25 -3.66 38.37
C ILE A 325 11.00 -3.51 37.04
N ALA A 326 11.54 -2.32 36.75
CA ALA A 326 12.36 -2.10 35.57
C ALA A 326 13.71 -2.86 35.64
N GLN A 327 14.27 -3.01 36.85
CA GLN A 327 15.50 -3.79 37.07
C GLN A 327 15.24 -5.30 37.10
N SER A 328 14.09 -5.75 37.61
CA SER A 328 13.71 -7.17 37.59
C SER A 328 13.57 -7.66 36.15
N LYS A 329 12.88 -6.91 35.27
CA LYS A 329 12.82 -7.24 33.84
C LYS A 329 14.22 -7.30 33.21
N ARG A 330 15.09 -6.34 33.51
CA ARG A 330 16.49 -6.34 33.01
C ARG A 330 17.33 -7.50 33.56
N SER A 331 16.99 -8.07 34.71
CA SER A 331 17.73 -9.18 35.33
C SER A 331 17.17 -10.55 34.94
N ASP A 332 15.86 -10.66 34.74
CA ASP A 332 15.22 -11.81 34.08
C ASP A 332 15.70 -11.93 32.61
N GLU A 333 15.88 -10.79 31.92
CA GLU A 333 16.52 -10.72 30.60
C GLU A 333 18.05 -10.89 30.67
N ALA A 334 18.73 -10.59 31.79
CA ALA A 334 20.18 -10.80 31.90
C ALA A 334 20.59 -12.29 31.93
N GLY A 335 19.62 -13.21 32.15
CA GLY A 335 19.81 -14.64 31.95
C GLY A 335 19.82 -15.07 30.48
N ASN A 336 19.25 -14.25 29.58
CA ASN A 336 19.26 -14.41 28.13
C ASN A 336 19.88 -13.15 27.49
N ALA A 337 21.20 -13.17 27.33
CA ALA A 337 21.98 -12.06 26.78
C ALA A 337 21.74 -11.81 25.27
N ASP A 338 20.50 -11.69 24.82
CA ASP A 338 20.17 -11.21 23.48
C ASP A 338 19.56 -9.81 23.55
N SER A 339 20.30 -8.86 22.98
CA SER A 339 19.75 -7.60 22.49
C SER A 339 18.49 -7.88 21.67
N PRO A 340 17.48 -6.98 21.68
CA PRO A 340 16.30 -7.13 20.84
C PRO A 340 16.70 -7.48 19.41
N GLU A 341 16.00 -8.42 18.78
CA GLU A 341 16.33 -8.89 17.43
C GLU A 341 15.20 -8.57 16.47
N VAL A 342 15.54 -8.12 15.26
CA VAL A 342 14.59 -7.98 14.16
C VAL A 342 14.54 -9.31 13.41
N THR A 343 13.36 -9.90 13.35
CA THR A 343 13.09 -11.21 12.73
C THR A 343 12.40 -11.07 11.36
N GLU A 344 12.33 -12.15 10.58
CA GLU A 344 11.55 -12.22 9.33
C GLU A 344 10.08 -11.83 9.56
N GLU A 345 9.51 -12.22 10.71
CA GLU A 345 8.12 -11.91 11.07
C GLU A 345 7.88 -10.42 11.28
N ASP A 346 8.86 -9.71 11.83
CA ASP A 346 8.77 -8.26 12.01
C ASP A 346 8.71 -7.53 10.66
N ILE A 347 9.54 -7.96 9.71
CA ILE A 347 9.52 -7.45 8.34
C ILE A 347 8.18 -7.74 7.68
N ALA A 348 7.70 -8.98 7.76
CA ALA A 348 6.41 -9.37 7.19
C ALA A 348 5.25 -8.55 7.77
N HIS A 349 5.29 -8.25 9.07
CA HIS A 349 4.29 -7.40 9.72
C HIS A 349 4.35 -5.95 9.22
N ILE A 350 5.53 -5.36 9.01
CA ILE A 350 5.63 -4.00 8.44
C ILE A 350 5.09 -3.98 7.01
N VAL A 351 5.49 -4.94 6.17
CA VAL A 351 4.97 -5.05 4.80
C VAL A 351 3.45 -5.20 4.82
N ALA A 352 2.91 -6.00 5.76
CA ALA A 352 1.47 -6.15 5.92
C ALA A 352 0.77 -4.85 6.34
N SER A 353 1.39 -4.07 7.22
CA SER A 353 0.87 -2.77 7.64
C SER A 353 0.86 -1.75 6.49
N TRP A 354 1.90 -1.75 5.65
CA TRP A 354 2.01 -0.82 4.52
C TRP A 354 1.08 -1.18 3.37
N THR A 355 1.00 -2.47 3.06
CA THR A 355 0.27 -2.96 1.88
C THR A 355 -1.17 -3.36 2.20
N GLY A 356 -1.49 -3.58 3.48
CA GLY A 356 -2.75 -4.15 3.94
C GLY A 356 -2.83 -5.68 3.80
N VAL A 357 -1.70 -6.36 3.57
CA VAL A 357 -1.66 -7.75 3.11
C VAL A 357 -0.97 -8.64 4.10
N PRO A 358 -1.59 -9.73 4.57
CA PRO A 358 -0.86 -10.71 5.37
C PRO A 358 0.27 -11.33 4.52
N VAL A 359 1.52 -11.00 4.87
CA VAL A 359 2.75 -11.45 4.18
C VAL A 359 3.39 -12.64 4.89
N ASN A 360 2.94 -12.97 6.11
CA ASN A 360 3.43 -14.13 6.84
C ASN A 360 3.32 -15.38 5.94
N LYS A 361 4.39 -16.20 5.93
CA LYS A 361 4.31 -17.59 5.41
C LYS A 361 3.03 -18.19 5.94
N LEU A 362 2.28 -18.89 5.09
CA LEU A 362 1.05 -19.63 5.41
C LEU A 362 1.07 -20.06 6.88
N THR A 363 0.53 -19.20 7.73
CA THR A 363 0.53 -19.48 9.16
C THR A 363 -0.32 -20.73 9.34
N GLU A 364 -0.14 -21.51 10.41
CA GLU A 364 -1.04 -22.63 10.68
C GLU A 364 -2.51 -22.16 10.59
N THR A 365 -2.79 -20.94 11.07
CA THR A 365 -4.10 -20.29 10.94
C THR A 365 -4.53 -19.96 9.50
N GLU A 366 -3.64 -19.53 8.60
CA GLU A 366 -3.99 -19.27 7.18
C GLU A 366 -4.17 -20.59 6.41
N SER A 367 -3.36 -21.60 6.70
CA SER A 367 -3.50 -22.94 6.13
C SER A 367 -4.83 -23.57 6.52
N GLU A 368 -5.20 -23.50 7.79
CA GLU A 368 -6.51 -23.95 8.28
C GLU A 368 -7.66 -23.17 7.65
N LYS A 369 -7.54 -21.84 7.53
CA LYS A 369 -8.54 -21.02 6.82
C LYS A 369 -8.72 -21.52 5.38
N LEU A 370 -7.63 -21.70 4.63
CA LEU A 370 -7.70 -22.19 3.25
C LEU A 370 -8.26 -23.61 3.12
N LEU A 371 -8.03 -24.48 4.11
CA LEU A 371 -8.61 -25.81 4.16
C LEU A 371 -10.13 -25.77 4.40
N ASN A 372 -10.59 -24.81 5.21
CA ASN A 372 -11.99 -24.59 5.56
C ASN A 372 -12.66 -23.49 4.69
N MET A 373 -12.08 -23.18 3.53
CA MET A 373 -12.57 -22.11 2.66
C MET A 373 -13.96 -22.43 2.13
N GLU A 374 -14.18 -23.66 1.69
CA GLU A 374 -15.48 -24.13 1.19
C GLU A 374 -16.58 -23.88 2.23
N ASP A 375 -16.36 -24.30 3.47
CA ASP A 375 -17.34 -24.13 4.56
C ASP A 375 -17.61 -22.67 4.87
N THR A 376 -16.57 -21.83 4.87
CA THR A 376 -16.69 -20.39 5.13
C THR A 376 -17.47 -19.70 4.02
N LEU A 377 -17.22 -20.03 2.75
CA LEU A 377 -17.95 -19.48 1.61
C LEU A 377 -19.40 -19.96 1.61
N HIS A 378 -19.67 -21.20 2.01
CA HIS A 378 -21.02 -21.77 2.09
C HIS A 378 -21.91 -21.15 3.18
N GLN A 379 -21.35 -20.48 4.18
CA GLN A 379 -22.15 -19.68 5.13
C GLN A 379 -22.91 -18.54 4.45
N ARG A 380 -22.40 -18.07 3.30
CA ARG A 380 -22.94 -16.92 2.57
C ARG A 380 -23.48 -17.28 1.19
N VAL A 381 -22.81 -18.18 0.48
CA VAL A 381 -23.17 -18.63 -0.86
C VAL A 381 -23.90 -19.96 -0.75
N ILE A 382 -25.20 -19.90 -1.01
CA ILE A 382 -26.10 -21.05 -0.94
C ILE A 382 -26.26 -21.67 -2.31
N GLY A 383 -26.19 -23.00 -2.36
CA GLY A 383 -26.06 -23.76 -3.59
C GLY A 383 -24.67 -23.55 -4.23
N GLN A 384 -24.50 -24.06 -5.44
CA GLN A 384 -23.27 -23.90 -6.22
C GLN A 384 -22.02 -24.58 -5.60
N ASP A 385 -22.17 -25.73 -4.95
CA ASP A 385 -21.05 -26.47 -4.33
C ASP A 385 -19.88 -26.72 -5.29
N ASP A 386 -20.18 -27.02 -6.55
CA ASP A 386 -19.15 -27.27 -7.57
C ASP A 386 -18.36 -26.00 -7.90
N ALA A 387 -19.04 -24.84 -7.91
CA ALA A 387 -18.39 -23.55 -8.16
C ALA A 387 -17.44 -23.20 -7.01
N VAL A 388 -17.92 -23.34 -5.77
CA VAL A 388 -17.12 -23.09 -4.56
C VAL A 388 -15.92 -24.04 -4.51
N LYS A 389 -16.12 -25.35 -4.70
CA LYS A 389 -15.03 -26.35 -4.74
C LYS A 389 -14.01 -26.06 -5.83
N ALA A 390 -14.44 -25.70 -7.03
CA ALA A 390 -13.52 -25.40 -8.14
C ALA A 390 -12.66 -24.16 -7.84
N ILE A 391 -13.26 -23.10 -7.30
CA ILE A 391 -12.55 -21.88 -6.90
C ILE A 391 -11.59 -22.16 -5.75
N SER A 392 -12.03 -22.84 -4.68
CA SER A 392 -11.17 -23.17 -3.54
C SER A 392 -9.97 -24.02 -3.96
N ARG A 393 -10.15 -24.98 -4.88
CA ARG A 393 -9.03 -25.74 -5.47
C ARG A 393 -8.06 -24.85 -6.24
N ALA A 394 -8.56 -23.97 -7.10
CA ALA A 394 -7.71 -23.08 -7.89
C ALA A 394 -6.92 -22.11 -7.02
N ILE A 395 -7.53 -21.53 -5.99
CA ILE A 395 -6.85 -20.59 -5.10
C ILE A 395 -5.84 -21.30 -4.20
N ARG A 396 -6.15 -22.50 -3.70
CA ARG A 396 -5.18 -23.31 -2.94
C ARG A 396 -3.92 -23.56 -3.77
N ARG A 397 -4.04 -23.93 -5.05
CA ARG A 397 -2.90 -24.10 -5.98
C ARG A 397 -2.04 -22.83 -6.10
N ALA A 398 -2.69 -21.67 -6.18
CA ALA A 398 -1.98 -20.39 -6.26
C ALA A 398 -1.22 -20.07 -4.96
N ARG A 399 -1.83 -20.32 -3.80
CA ARG A 399 -1.26 -20.02 -2.48
C ARG A 399 -0.09 -20.92 -2.08
N VAL A 400 -0.08 -22.18 -2.50
CA VAL A 400 1.06 -23.10 -2.25
C VAL A 400 2.25 -22.88 -3.20
N GLY A 401 2.22 -21.82 -4.02
CA GLY A 401 3.35 -21.46 -4.90
C GLY A 401 3.50 -22.34 -6.15
N LEU A 402 2.51 -23.16 -6.49
CA LEU A 402 2.52 -24.00 -7.70
C LEU A 402 2.16 -23.21 -8.98
N LYS A 403 1.82 -21.93 -8.85
CA LYS A 403 1.44 -21.06 -9.95
C LYS A 403 2.58 -20.10 -10.32
N ASN A 404 2.63 -19.70 -11.59
CA ASN A 404 3.56 -18.67 -12.06
C ASN A 404 3.36 -17.35 -11.26
N PRO A 405 4.39 -16.83 -10.58
CA PRO A 405 4.31 -15.62 -9.76
C PRO A 405 4.05 -14.35 -10.57
N ASN A 406 4.24 -14.37 -11.89
CA ASN A 406 3.97 -13.24 -12.77
C ASN A 406 2.52 -13.14 -13.23
N ARG A 407 1.61 -13.98 -12.74
CA ARG A 407 0.19 -13.95 -13.10
C ARG A 407 -0.66 -13.53 -11.90
N PRO A 408 -1.88 -13.00 -12.11
CA PRO A 408 -2.83 -12.72 -11.04
C PRO A 408 -3.06 -13.94 -10.14
N ILE A 409 -3.49 -13.76 -8.89
CA ILE A 409 -3.70 -14.84 -7.91
C ILE A 409 -4.55 -15.96 -8.51
N ALA A 410 -5.72 -15.59 -9.03
CA ALA A 410 -6.53 -16.46 -9.87
C ALA A 410 -7.37 -15.64 -10.86
N SER A 411 -7.73 -16.27 -11.98
CA SER A 411 -8.62 -15.72 -12.99
C SER A 411 -9.75 -16.69 -13.32
N PHE A 412 -10.98 -16.22 -13.19
CA PHE A 412 -12.19 -17.03 -13.34
C PHE A 412 -13.18 -16.39 -14.31
N VAL A 413 -13.84 -17.21 -15.12
CA VAL A 413 -15.11 -16.84 -15.79
C VAL A 413 -16.27 -17.51 -15.08
N PHE A 414 -17.22 -16.70 -14.62
CA PHE A 414 -18.46 -17.12 -14.00
C PHE A 414 -19.59 -17.09 -15.05
N SER A 415 -19.95 -18.26 -15.57
CA SER A 415 -21.00 -18.42 -16.56
C SER A 415 -22.28 -18.96 -15.91
N GLY A 416 -23.43 -18.37 -16.25
CA GLY A 416 -24.73 -18.83 -15.78
C GLY A 416 -25.84 -17.78 -15.97
N PRO A 417 -27.11 -18.13 -15.67
CA PRO A 417 -28.21 -17.18 -15.75
C PRO A 417 -28.10 -16.07 -14.70
N THR A 418 -28.90 -15.01 -14.85
CA THR A 418 -28.90 -13.90 -13.88
C THR A 418 -29.53 -14.32 -12.55
N GLY A 419 -29.02 -13.81 -11.43
CA GLY A 419 -29.63 -14.02 -10.12
C GLY A 419 -29.33 -15.36 -9.43
N VAL A 420 -28.32 -16.10 -9.90
CA VAL A 420 -27.87 -17.39 -9.30
C VAL A 420 -26.70 -17.28 -8.33
N GLY A 421 -26.18 -16.07 -8.07
CA GLY A 421 -25.13 -15.84 -7.07
C GLY A 421 -23.73 -15.53 -7.61
N LYS A 422 -23.55 -15.31 -8.92
CA LYS A 422 -22.25 -14.94 -9.54
C LYS A 422 -21.55 -13.77 -8.81
N THR A 423 -22.23 -12.64 -8.68
CA THR A 423 -21.70 -11.45 -7.99
C THR A 423 -21.59 -11.65 -6.47
N GLU A 424 -22.44 -12.47 -5.87
CA GLU A 424 -22.43 -12.71 -4.43
C GLU A 424 -21.19 -13.53 -4.02
N LEU A 425 -20.83 -14.53 -4.82
CA LEU A 425 -19.58 -15.28 -4.63
C LEU A 425 -18.35 -14.40 -4.77
N THR A 426 -18.36 -13.44 -5.71
CA THR A 426 -17.29 -12.43 -5.83
C THR A 426 -17.14 -11.60 -4.55
N LYS A 427 -18.25 -11.12 -3.97
CA LYS A 427 -18.24 -10.35 -2.71
C LYS A 427 -17.77 -11.21 -1.53
N ALA A 428 -18.21 -12.46 -1.46
CA ALA A 428 -17.76 -13.41 -0.45
C ALA A 428 -16.25 -13.64 -0.53
N LEU A 429 -15.69 -13.76 -1.74
CA LEU A 429 -14.25 -13.87 -1.96
C LEU A 429 -13.50 -12.59 -1.56
N ALA A 430 -14.05 -11.40 -1.86
CA ALA A 430 -13.45 -10.14 -1.43
C ALA A 430 -13.39 -10.03 0.10
N ALA A 431 -14.50 -10.32 0.79
CA ALA A 431 -14.55 -10.33 2.25
C ALA A 431 -13.61 -11.38 2.86
N TYR A 432 -13.54 -12.57 2.26
CA TYR A 432 -12.70 -13.66 2.75
C TYR A 432 -11.20 -13.36 2.61
N PHE A 433 -10.75 -12.85 1.45
CA PHE A 433 -9.33 -12.63 1.17
C PHE A 433 -8.80 -11.27 1.64
N PHE A 434 -9.63 -10.23 1.56
CA PHE A 434 -9.21 -8.85 1.77
C PHE A 434 -9.93 -8.21 2.97
N GLY A 435 -10.72 -9.00 3.72
CA GLY A 435 -11.38 -8.57 4.96
C GLY A 435 -12.61 -7.67 4.76
N SER A 436 -12.90 -7.23 3.54
CA SER A 436 -14.02 -6.34 3.24
C SER A 436 -14.62 -6.62 1.86
N GLU A 437 -15.94 -6.50 1.75
CA GLU A 437 -16.65 -6.54 0.46
C GLU A 437 -16.31 -5.33 -0.43
N GLU A 438 -15.87 -4.23 0.18
CA GLU A 438 -15.46 -3.01 -0.52
C GLU A 438 -14.07 -3.14 -1.16
N ALA A 439 -13.33 -4.21 -0.84
CA ALA A 439 -12.09 -4.57 -1.51
C ALA A 439 -12.35 -5.26 -2.87
N MET A 440 -13.27 -4.68 -3.64
CA MET A 440 -13.65 -5.13 -4.97
C MET A 440 -13.80 -3.92 -5.89
N ILE A 441 -13.11 -3.96 -7.03
CA ILE A 441 -13.28 -3.01 -8.13
C ILE A 441 -14.28 -3.64 -9.10
N ARG A 442 -15.48 -3.07 -9.22
CA ARG A 442 -16.50 -3.53 -10.17
C ARG A 442 -16.52 -2.64 -11.41
N LEU A 443 -16.44 -3.27 -12.57
CA LEU A 443 -16.54 -2.62 -13.88
C LEU A 443 -17.68 -3.28 -14.67
N ASP A 444 -18.67 -2.49 -15.06
CA ASP A 444 -19.76 -2.94 -15.94
C ASP A 444 -19.30 -2.85 -17.40
N MET A 445 -19.20 -4.00 -18.07
CA MET A 445 -18.70 -4.06 -19.45
C MET A 445 -19.68 -3.48 -20.47
N SER A 446 -20.93 -3.22 -20.08
CA SER A 446 -21.88 -2.44 -20.88
C SER A 446 -21.45 -0.99 -21.06
N GLU A 447 -20.65 -0.42 -20.14
CA GLU A 447 -20.08 0.92 -20.29
C GLU A 447 -18.91 0.97 -21.29
N PHE A 448 -18.37 -0.21 -21.66
CA PHE A 448 -17.18 -0.37 -22.50
C PHE A 448 -17.49 -1.02 -23.85
N MET A 449 -18.71 -0.86 -24.35
CA MET A 449 -19.16 -1.38 -25.65
C MET A 449 -18.46 -0.70 -26.84
N GLU A 450 -18.00 0.53 -26.66
CA GLU A 450 -17.41 1.34 -27.73
C GLU A 450 -15.91 1.50 -27.60
N ARG A 451 -15.21 1.55 -28.73
CA ARG A 451 -13.75 1.65 -28.75
C ARG A 451 -13.18 2.82 -27.95
N HIS A 452 -13.83 3.98 -28.02
CA HIS A 452 -13.36 5.19 -27.33
C HIS A 452 -13.54 5.12 -25.80
N THR A 453 -14.50 4.32 -25.32
CA THR A 453 -14.73 4.12 -23.88
C THR A 453 -13.68 3.20 -23.25
N VAL A 454 -13.07 2.30 -24.04
CA VAL A 454 -11.98 1.41 -23.58
C VAL A 454 -10.78 2.23 -23.07
N SER A 455 -10.49 3.37 -23.70
CA SER A 455 -9.44 4.29 -23.24
C SER A 455 -9.68 4.80 -21.81
N LYS A 456 -10.92 4.80 -21.29
CA LYS A 456 -11.17 5.19 -19.89
C LYS A 456 -10.60 4.18 -18.90
N LEU A 457 -10.43 2.90 -19.28
CA LEU A 457 -9.85 1.86 -18.40
C LEU A 457 -8.35 2.08 -18.17
N ILE A 458 -7.62 2.45 -19.23
CA ILE A 458 -6.15 2.62 -19.23
C ILE A 458 -5.69 4.08 -19.15
N GLY A 459 -6.57 5.03 -19.45
CA GLY A 459 -6.29 6.46 -19.59
C GLY A 459 -6.33 6.93 -21.05
N SER A 460 -6.70 8.20 -21.25
CA SER A 460 -6.68 8.82 -22.58
C SER A 460 -5.23 8.94 -23.08
N PRO A 461 -4.95 8.73 -24.38
CA PRO A 461 -3.63 8.97 -24.96
C PRO A 461 -3.27 10.47 -24.98
N PRO A 462 -1.97 10.82 -25.13
CA PRO A 462 -1.51 12.21 -25.19
C PRO A 462 -2.27 13.03 -26.26
N GLY A 463 -2.79 14.20 -25.87
CA GLY A 463 -3.51 15.10 -26.77
C GLY A 463 -5.04 14.98 -26.74
N TYR A 464 -5.61 14.05 -25.97
CA TYR A 464 -7.05 13.92 -25.78
C TYR A 464 -7.52 14.49 -24.43
N VAL A 465 -8.78 14.94 -24.35
CA VAL A 465 -9.41 15.39 -23.09
C VAL A 465 -9.37 14.25 -22.07
N GLY A 466 -8.96 14.55 -20.84
CA GLY A 466 -8.77 13.55 -19.79
C GLY A 466 -7.37 12.90 -19.76
N TYR A 467 -6.40 13.33 -20.58
CA TYR A 467 -5.01 12.84 -20.50
C TYR A 467 -4.38 13.02 -19.11
N SER A 468 -4.80 14.04 -18.36
CA SER A 468 -4.34 14.25 -16.98
C SER A 468 -4.92 13.22 -16.00
N GLU A 469 -6.09 12.66 -16.28
CA GLU A 469 -6.74 11.63 -15.46
C GLU A 469 -6.14 10.26 -15.83
N GLY A 470 -5.69 9.49 -14.83
CA GLY A 470 -5.25 8.11 -15.06
C GLY A 470 -6.44 7.21 -15.43
N GLY A 471 -6.16 5.99 -15.90
CA GLY A 471 -7.23 5.05 -16.24
C GLY A 471 -8.01 4.59 -15.01
N GLN A 472 -9.31 4.36 -15.16
CA GLN A 472 -10.20 3.92 -14.08
C GLN A 472 -9.74 2.60 -13.46
N LEU A 473 -9.32 1.63 -14.29
CA LEU A 473 -8.84 0.33 -13.82
C LEU A 473 -7.39 0.45 -13.30
N THR A 474 -6.51 1.09 -14.07
CA THR A 474 -5.09 1.22 -13.74
C THR A 474 -4.87 2.01 -12.45
N GLU A 475 -5.57 3.12 -12.23
CA GLU A 475 -5.49 3.89 -10.99
C GLU A 475 -6.09 3.16 -9.79
N ALA A 476 -7.24 2.50 -9.98
CA ALA A 476 -7.90 1.79 -8.88
C ALA A 476 -7.04 0.63 -8.38
N VAL A 477 -6.44 -0.15 -9.29
CA VAL A 477 -5.52 -1.24 -8.94
C VAL A 477 -4.20 -0.69 -8.41
N ARG A 478 -3.65 0.40 -8.95
CA ARG A 478 -2.44 1.02 -8.38
C ARG A 478 -2.64 1.47 -6.93
N ARG A 479 -3.81 2.02 -6.60
CA ARG A 479 -4.15 2.46 -5.23
C ARG A 479 -4.43 1.30 -4.29
N ARG A 480 -5.00 0.21 -4.81
CA ARG A 480 -5.33 -1.01 -4.05
C ARG A 480 -4.95 -2.25 -4.88
N PRO A 481 -3.67 -2.66 -4.88
CA PRO A 481 -3.21 -3.80 -5.70
C PRO A 481 -3.80 -5.14 -5.28
N TYR A 482 -4.26 -5.24 -4.03
CA TYR A 482 -4.85 -6.43 -3.42
C TYR A 482 -6.36 -6.28 -3.39
N THR A 483 -6.99 -6.69 -4.48
CA THR A 483 -8.41 -6.46 -4.70
C THR A 483 -8.98 -7.51 -5.64
N VAL A 484 -10.30 -7.73 -5.53
CA VAL A 484 -11.04 -8.46 -6.54
C VAL A 484 -11.41 -7.51 -7.67
N VAL A 485 -11.00 -7.80 -8.91
CA VAL A 485 -11.44 -7.06 -10.09
C VAL A 485 -12.56 -7.84 -10.75
N LEU A 486 -13.77 -7.29 -10.70
CA LEU A 486 -14.98 -7.86 -11.28
C LEU A 486 -15.30 -7.18 -12.61
N PHE A 487 -15.16 -7.91 -13.71
CA PHE A 487 -15.65 -7.53 -15.04
C PHE A 487 -17.04 -8.14 -15.24
N ASP A 488 -18.09 -7.33 -15.07
CA ASP A 488 -19.48 -7.78 -15.13
C ASP A 488 -19.98 -7.77 -16.59
N GLU A 489 -20.67 -8.82 -17.02
CA GLU A 489 -21.23 -9.00 -18.38
C GLU A 489 -20.19 -8.86 -19.51
N ILE A 490 -19.09 -9.62 -19.43
CA ILE A 490 -17.95 -9.50 -20.35
C ILE A 490 -18.30 -9.68 -21.83
N GLU A 491 -19.40 -10.38 -22.16
CA GLU A 491 -19.91 -10.48 -23.53
C GLU A 491 -20.45 -9.17 -24.12
N LYS A 492 -20.55 -8.09 -23.35
CA LYS A 492 -20.93 -6.76 -23.83
C LYS A 492 -19.72 -5.90 -24.20
N ALA A 493 -18.52 -6.25 -23.70
CA ALA A 493 -17.33 -5.47 -23.91
C ALA A 493 -16.92 -5.38 -25.39
N HIS A 494 -16.32 -4.25 -25.76
CA HIS A 494 -15.63 -4.11 -27.04
C HIS A 494 -14.43 -5.10 -27.14
N PRO A 495 -14.12 -5.64 -28.33
CA PRO A 495 -12.99 -6.55 -28.55
C PRO A 495 -11.63 -6.06 -28.01
N ASP A 496 -11.39 -4.76 -28.01
CA ASP A 496 -10.13 -4.16 -27.50
C ASP A 496 -9.94 -4.37 -25.98
N VAL A 497 -11.01 -4.58 -25.21
CA VAL A 497 -10.91 -4.92 -23.78
C VAL A 497 -10.21 -6.26 -23.58
N PHE A 498 -10.42 -7.23 -24.47
CA PHE A 498 -9.80 -8.55 -24.35
C PHE A 498 -8.29 -8.51 -24.59
N ASN A 499 -7.80 -7.60 -25.45
CA ASN A 499 -6.36 -7.41 -25.65
C ASN A 499 -5.68 -6.93 -24.37
N MET A 500 -6.33 -6.00 -23.67
CA MET A 500 -5.90 -5.53 -22.36
C MET A 500 -5.93 -6.67 -21.32
N LEU A 501 -7.03 -7.43 -21.26
CA LEU A 501 -7.17 -8.56 -20.34
C LEU A 501 -6.12 -9.65 -20.59
N LEU A 502 -5.76 -9.93 -21.84
CA LEU A 502 -4.69 -10.88 -22.18
C LEU A 502 -3.37 -10.45 -21.54
N GLN A 503 -3.00 -9.17 -21.63
CA GLN A 503 -1.79 -8.66 -21.00
C GLN A 503 -1.80 -8.87 -19.47
N ILE A 504 -2.94 -8.60 -18.84
CA ILE A 504 -3.11 -8.81 -17.40
C ILE A 504 -3.02 -10.31 -17.04
N LEU A 505 -3.67 -11.18 -17.81
CA LEU A 505 -3.73 -12.62 -17.55
C LEU A 505 -2.39 -13.34 -17.80
N GLU A 506 -1.55 -12.79 -18.68
CA GLU A 506 -0.24 -13.34 -19.07
C GLU A 506 0.90 -12.82 -18.20
N ASP A 507 1.03 -11.51 -18.10
CA ASP A 507 2.18 -10.84 -17.48
C ASP A 507 1.86 -10.25 -16.11
N GLY A 508 0.59 -10.33 -15.67
CA GLY A 508 0.15 -9.78 -14.39
C GLY A 508 0.39 -8.28 -14.30
N ARG A 509 0.45 -7.58 -15.44
CA ARG A 509 0.79 -6.16 -15.52
C ARG A 509 0.01 -5.50 -16.63
N LEU A 510 -0.25 -4.21 -16.45
CA LEU A 510 -0.88 -3.37 -17.47
C LEU A 510 -0.21 -2.02 -17.51
N THR A 511 0.15 -1.55 -18.71
CA THR A 511 0.74 -0.23 -18.89
C THR A 511 -0.35 0.78 -19.25
N ASP A 512 -0.41 1.87 -18.49
CA ASP A 512 -1.35 2.97 -18.72
C ASP A 512 -0.92 3.83 -19.93
N ALA A 513 -1.78 4.77 -20.34
CA ALA A 513 -1.49 5.67 -21.47
C ALA A 513 -0.33 6.66 -21.22
N LYS A 514 0.16 6.77 -19.98
CA LYS A 514 1.33 7.58 -19.58
C LYS A 514 2.61 6.76 -19.51
N GLY A 515 2.56 5.46 -19.82
CA GLY A 515 3.71 4.56 -19.76
C GLY A 515 3.99 4.00 -18.36
N ARG A 516 3.10 4.21 -17.39
CA ARG A 516 3.24 3.64 -16.03
C ARG A 516 2.73 2.21 -16.04
N THR A 517 3.51 1.30 -15.46
CA THR A 517 3.12 -0.11 -15.36
C THR A 517 2.45 -0.35 -14.01
N VAL A 518 1.25 -0.93 -14.04
CA VAL A 518 0.46 -1.30 -12.86
C VAL A 518 0.52 -2.82 -12.68
N ASP A 519 0.74 -3.26 -11.44
CA ASP A 519 0.84 -4.68 -11.08
C ASP A 519 -0.53 -5.27 -10.71
N PHE A 520 -0.84 -6.43 -11.29
CA PHE A 520 -2.05 -7.22 -11.11
C PHE A 520 -1.77 -8.61 -10.54
N LYS A 521 -0.51 -8.97 -10.24
CA LYS A 521 -0.12 -10.29 -9.69
C LYS A 521 -0.86 -10.63 -8.40
N ASN A 522 -1.21 -9.60 -7.64
CA ASN A 522 -1.91 -9.71 -6.37
C ASN A 522 -3.44 -9.51 -6.46
N THR A 523 -4.00 -9.50 -7.66
CA THR A 523 -5.44 -9.35 -7.89
C THR A 523 -6.13 -10.70 -8.11
N LEU A 524 -7.42 -10.75 -7.76
CA LEU A 524 -8.31 -11.83 -8.16
C LEU A 524 -9.18 -11.34 -9.31
N LEU A 525 -9.05 -11.93 -10.50
CA LEU A 525 -9.82 -11.52 -11.66
C LEU A 525 -11.07 -12.39 -11.82
N ILE A 526 -12.23 -11.76 -11.78
CA ILE A 526 -13.51 -12.46 -11.98
C ILE A 526 -14.23 -11.79 -13.14
N LEU A 527 -14.61 -12.58 -14.13
CA LEU A 527 -15.41 -12.14 -15.27
C LEU A 527 -16.76 -12.83 -15.22
N THR A 528 -17.86 -12.10 -15.17
CA THR A 528 -19.19 -12.71 -15.25
C THR A 528 -19.66 -12.74 -16.70
N SER A 529 -20.40 -13.80 -17.05
CA SER A 529 -21.05 -13.89 -18.35
C SER A 529 -22.41 -14.58 -18.27
N ASN A 530 -23.34 -14.13 -19.11
CA ASN A 530 -24.63 -14.80 -19.30
C ASN A 530 -24.62 -15.79 -20.49
N ILE A 531 -23.49 -15.97 -21.17
CA ILE A 531 -23.32 -17.03 -22.19
C ILE A 531 -23.51 -18.40 -21.52
N GLY A 532 -24.14 -19.37 -22.19
CA GLY A 532 -24.47 -20.67 -21.61
C GLY A 532 -25.82 -20.74 -20.89
N SER A 533 -26.48 -19.60 -20.64
CA SER A 533 -27.72 -19.58 -19.83
C SER A 533 -28.83 -20.45 -20.41
N LYS A 534 -29.02 -20.45 -21.75
CA LYS A 534 -30.08 -21.25 -22.40
C LYS A 534 -29.84 -22.76 -22.27
N VAL A 535 -28.57 -23.18 -22.29
CA VAL A 535 -28.17 -24.58 -22.10
C VAL A 535 -28.45 -25.02 -20.67
N ILE A 536 -28.11 -24.15 -19.71
CA ILE A 536 -28.33 -24.37 -18.29
C ILE A 536 -29.83 -24.42 -17.98
N GLU A 537 -30.63 -23.53 -18.55
CA GLU A 537 -32.10 -23.51 -18.41
C GLU A 537 -32.76 -24.78 -18.94
N LYS A 538 -32.23 -25.37 -20.00
CA LYS A 538 -32.72 -26.63 -20.58
C LYS A 538 -32.20 -27.87 -19.87
N GLY A 539 -31.41 -27.72 -18.80
CA GLY A 539 -30.86 -28.81 -18.00
C GLY A 539 -29.94 -29.76 -18.76
N GLY A 540 -29.35 -29.33 -19.89
CA GLY A 540 -28.50 -30.18 -20.73
C GLY A 540 -29.24 -31.30 -21.48
N GLY A 541 -30.56 -31.15 -21.70
CA GLY A 541 -31.41 -32.18 -22.28
C GLY A 541 -31.06 -32.59 -23.72
N GLY A 542 -30.36 -33.71 -23.85
CA GLY A 542 -30.41 -34.59 -25.02
C GLY A 542 -31.26 -35.83 -24.69
N LEU A 543 -32.12 -36.27 -25.61
CA LEU A 543 -32.88 -37.52 -25.51
C LEU A 543 -31.91 -38.71 -25.41
N GLY A 544 -31.69 -39.25 -24.21
CA GLY A 544 -30.89 -40.44 -23.98
C GLY A 544 -31.17 -41.01 -22.60
N PHE A 545 -31.67 -42.25 -22.57
CA PHE A 545 -31.90 -43.03 -21.35
C PHE A 545 -30.56 -43.51 -20.79
N GLU A 546 -30.12 -42.97 -19.65
CA GLU A 546 -29.13 -43.63 -18.80
C GLU A 546 -29.62 -43.56 -17.34
N LEU A 547 -29.84 -44.75 -16.78
CA LEU A 547 -30.14 -45.02 -15.38
C LEU A 547 -28.80 -45.30 -14.69
N GLU A 548 -28.19 -44.33 -14.01
CA GLU A 548 -27.07 -44.58 -13.09
C GLU A 548 -27.13 -43.66 -11.86
N GLU A 549 -26.63 -44.16 -10.74
CA GLU A 549 -26.74 -43.61 -9.37
C GLU A 549 -26.00 -42.25 -9.19
N ASP A 550 -25.19 -41.81 -10.17
CA ASP A 550 -24.48 -40.52 -10.20
C ASP A 550 -25.04 -39.51 -11.23
N ALA A 551 -26.37 -39.51 -11.42
CA ALA A 551 -27.06 -38.67 -12.40
C ALA A 551 -26.74 -37.16 -12.29
N ALA A 552 -26.53 -36.65 -11.07
CA ALA A 552 -26.28 -35.22 -10.84
C ALA A 552 -24.89 -34.74 -11.31
N GLU A 553 -23.84 -35.54 -11.08
CA GLU A 553 -22.47 -35.20 -11.47
C GLU A 553 -22.29 -35.36 -12.99
N SER A 554 -22.85 -36.43 -13.56
CA SER A 554 -22.89 -36.63 -15.02
C SER A 554 -23.64 -35.49 -15.73
N GLN A 555 -24.76 -35.04 -15.17
CA GLN A 555 -25.51 -33.89 -15.69
C GLN A 555 -24.70 -32.58 -15.63
N TYR A 556 -24.00 -32.33 -14.52
CA TYR A 556 -23.15 -31.15 -14.39
C TYR A 556 -22.02 -31.13 -15.43
N ASN A 557 -21.31 -32.25 -15.58
CA ASN A 557 -20.23 -32.38 -16.56
C ASN A 557 -20.73 -32.17 -18.00
N ARG A 558 -21.94 -32.64 -18.30
CA ARG A 558 -22.60 -32.40 -19.60
C ARG A 558 -22.92 -30.93 -19.81
N ILE A 559 -23.57 -30.27 -18.84
CA ILE A 559 -23.87 -28.84 -18.90
C ILE A 559 -22.59 -28.02 -19.03
N ARG A 560 -21.56 -28.33 -18.24
CA ARG A 560 -20.25 -27.68 -18.30
C ARG A 560 -19.61 -27.79 -19.69
N SER A 561 -19.69 -28.97 -20.30
CA SER A 561 -19.15 -29.20 -21.65
C SER A 561 -19.86 -28.35 -22.69
N LEU A 562 -21.20 -28.31 -22.66
CA LEU A 562 -22.01 -27.51 -23.58
C LEU A 562 -21.80 -25.99 -23.38
N VAL A 563 -21.69 -25.53 -22.13
CA VAL A 563 -21.38 -24.13 -21.81
C VAL A 563 -19.98 -23.76 -22.33
N ASN A 564 -19.00 -24.65 -22.16
CA ASN A 564 -17.65 -24.45 -22.70
C ASN A 564 -17.64 -24.37 -24.23
N GLU A 565 -18.50 -25.12 -24.92
CA GLU A 565 -18.66 -25.02 -26.38
C GLU A 565 -19.22 -23.65 -26.79
N GLU A 566 -20.27 -23.15 -26.13
CA GLU A 566 -20.80 -21.80 -26.39
C GLU A 566 -19.76 -20.72 -26.11
N LEU A 567 -19.01 -20.83 -25.02
CA LEU A 567 -17.93 -19.89 -24.70
C LEU A 567 -16.83 -19.90 -25.75
N LYS A 568 -16.45 -21.07 -26.31
CA LYS A 568 -15.45 -21.18 -27.38
C LYS A 568 -15.93 -20.63 -28.73
N GLN A 569 -17.24 -20.60 -28.97
CA GLN A 569 -17.80 -19.98 -30.16
C GLN A 569 -17.77 -18.45 -30.08
N TYR A 570 -17.96 -17.91 -28.88
CA TYR A 570 -18.00 -16.47 -28.67
C TYR A 570 -16.60 -15.87 -28.42
N PHE A 571 -15.83 -16.44 -27.50
CA PHE A 571 -14.49 -15.97 -27.14
C PHE A 571 -13.41 -16.69 -27.95
N ARG A 572 -12.33 -15.97 -28.26
CA ARG A 572 -11.16 -16.57 -28.89
C ARG A 572 -10.53 -17.61 -27.95
N PRO A 573 -10.06 -18.76 -28.47
CA PRO A 573 -9.38 -19.78 -27.66
C PRO A 573 -8.19 -19.24 -26.88
N GLU A 574 -7.47 -18.26 -27.45
CA GLU A 574 -6.36 -17.55 -26.82
C GLU A 574 -6.76 -16.97 -25.45
N PHE A 575 -7.92 -16.33 -25.36
CA PHE A 575 -8.42 -15.75 -24.11
C PHE A 575 -8.79 -16.83 -23.08
N LEU A 576 -9.53 -17.85 -23.52
CA LEU A 576 -10.01 -18.92 -22.63
C LEU A 576 -8.86 -19.73 -22.02
N ASN A 577 -7.81 -19.98 -22.80
CA ASN A 577 -6.63 -20.74 -22.35
C ASN A 577 -5.76 -19.97 -21.33
N ARG A 578 -5.99 -18.66 -21.14
CA ARG A 578 -5.32 -17.83 -20.13
C ARG A 578 -6.12 -17.68 -18.83
N LEU A 579 -7.30 -18.27 -18.74
CA LEU A 579 -8.06 -18.35 -17.51
C LEU A 579 -7.64 -19.58 -16.71
N ASP A 580 -7.70 -19.52 -15.39
CA ASP A 580 -7.38 -20.69 -14.55
C ASP A 580 -8.52 -21.71 -14.54
N GLU A 581 -9.78 -21.24 -14.44
CA GLU A 581 -10.97 -22.10 -14.47
C GLU A 581 -12.18 -21.36 -15.07
N ILE A 582 -13.06 -22.13 -15.73
CA ILE A 582 -14.41 -21.70 -16.11
C ILE A 582 -15.39 -22.32 -15.13
N ILE A 583 -16.10 -21.45 -14.41
CA ILE A 583 -17.04 -21.80 -13.34
C ILE A 583 -18.46 -21.67 -13.87
N VAL A 584 -19.20 -22.79 -13.86
CA VAL A 584 -20.58 -22.85 -14.34
C VAL A 584 -21.53 -22.87 -13.15
N PHE A 585 -22.42 -21.88 -13.09
CA PHE A 585 -23.45 -21.74 -12.07
C PHE A 585 -24.74 -22.40 -12.53
N ARG A 586 -25.30 -23.25 -11.67
CA ARG A 586 -26.57 -23.95 -11.90
C ARG A 586 -27.76 -23.06 -11.51
N GLN A 587 -28.94 -23.43 -11.99
CA GLN A 587 -30.17 -22.82 -11.48
C GLN A 587 -30.36 -23.16 -9.99
N LEU A 588 -30.87 -22.20 -9.24
CA LEU A 588 -31.21 -22.39 -7.84
C LEU A 588 -32.50 -23.22 -7.72
N THR A 589 -32.52 -24.12 -6.76
CA THR A 589 -33.69 -24.90 -6.37
C THR A 589 -34.53 -24.14 -5.34
N LYS A 590 -35.81 -24.48 -5.19
CA LYS A 590 -36.68 -23.86 -4.17
C LYS A 590 -36.13 -23.98 -2.74
N PRO A 591 -35.58 -25.13 -2.29
CA PRO A 591 -34.95 -25.24 -0.98
C PRO A 591 -33.77 -24.29 -0.81
N GLU A 592 -32.91 -24.16 -1.82
CA GLU A 592 -31.79 -23.22 -1.79
C GLU A 592 -32.28 -21.77 -1.68
N VAL A 593 -33.34 -21.41 -2.42
CA VAL A 593 -33.94 -20.07 -2.35
C VAL A 593 -34.55 -19.78 -0.97
N LYS A 594 -35.11 -20.81 -0.30
CA LYS A 594 -35.57 -20.70 1.09
C LYS A 594 -34.40 -20.42 2.04
N SER A 595 -33.27 -21.09 1.88
CA SER A 595 -32.07 -20.80 2.69
C SER A 595 -31.48 -19.41 2.38
N ILE A 596 -31.55 -18.94 1.13
CA ILE A 596 -31.15 -17.57 0.77
C ILE A 596 -32.07 -16.54 1.43
N SER A 597 -33.37 -16.82 1.52
CA SER A 597 -34.31 -15.90 2.18
C SER A 597 -33.99 -15.72 3.65
N ASP A 598 -33.56 -16.79 4.34
CA ASP A 598 -33.11 -16.72 5.73
C ASP A 598 -31.91 -15.77 5.92
N ILE A 599 -30.95 -15.79 4.98
CA ILE A 599 -29.79 -14.88 5.02
C ILE A 599 -30.23 -13.42 4.86
N LEU A 600 -31.07 -13.13 3.85
CA LEU A 600 -31.54 -11.77 3.60
C LEU A 600 -32.44 -11.24 4.73
N LEU A 601 -33.23 -12.10 5.38
CA LEU A 601 -34.05 -11.72 6.53
C LEU A 601 -33.19 -11.32 7.73
N ARG A 602 -32.04 -11.96 7.96
CA ARG A 602 -31.11 -11.57 9.03
C ARG A 602 -30.57 -10.14 8.85
N GLU A 603 -30.38 -9.66 7.62
CA GLU A 603 -30.02 -8.26 7.35
C GLU A 603 -31.10 -7.28 7.84
N VAL A 604 -32.38 -7.66 7.68
CA VAL A 604 -33.51 -6.87 8.19
C VAL A 604 -33.58 -6.95 9.71
N PHE A 605 -33.36 -8.14 10.29
CA PHE A 605 -33.39 -8.35 11.74
C PHE A 605 -32.33 -7.51 12.47
N GLY A 606 -31.11 -7.43 11.92
CA GLY A 606 -30.04 -6.60 12.48
C GLY A 606 -30.43 -5.13 12.58
N ARG A 607 -30.98 -4.56 11.49
CA ARG A 607 -31.43 -3.16 11.45
C ARG A 607 -32.56 -2.87 12.46
N LEU A 608 -33.49 -3.81 12.65
CA LEU A 608 -34.58 -3.66 13.63
C LEU A 608 -34.09 -3.83 15.06
N THR A 609 -33.11 -4.71 15.29
CA THR A 609 -32.52 -4.93 16.62
C THR A 609 -31.80 -3.68 17.12
N GLU A 610 -31.14 -2.92 16.23
CA GLU A 610 -30.56 -1.60 16.55
C GLU A 610 -31.62 -0.57 16.96
N GLN A 611 -32.86 -0.73 16.49
CA GLN A 611 -34.03 0.05 16.90
C GLN A 611 -34.77 -0.56 18.10
N GLY A 612 -34.19 -1.59 18.74
CA GLY A 612 -34.72 -2.29 19.90
C GLY A 612 -35.93 -3.19 19.63
N ILE A 613 -36.23 -3.48 18.37
CA ILE A 613 -37.33 -4.37 17.96
C ILE A 613 -36.76 -5.75 17.62
N THR A 614 -37.28 -6.81 18.25
CA THR A 614 -36.93 -8.20 17.90
C THR A 614 -37.93 -8.74 16.89
N LEU A 615 -37.45 -9.32 15.79
CA LEU A 615 -38.31 -9.87 14.73
C LEU A 615 -38.18 -11.40 14.66
N GLU A 616 -39.31 -12.10 14.75
CA GLU A 616 -39.44 -13.54 14.53
C GLU A 616 -40.29 -13.80 13.28
N VAL A 617 -39.93 -14.77 12.44
CA VAL A 617 -40.62 -15.05 11.17
C VAL A 617 -41.02 -16.52 11.12
N THR A 618 -42.28 -16.79 10.81
CA THR A 618 -42.80 -18.17 10.71
C THR A 618 -42.36 -18.86 9.41
N ASP A 619 -42.34 -20.20 9.41
CA ASP A 619 -42.06 -20.97 8.19
C ASP A 619 -43.08 -20.72 7.07
N LYS A 620 -44.35 -20.45 7.42
CA LYS A 620 -45.40 -20.10 6.46
C LYS A 620 -45.08 -18.80 5.73
N PHE A 621 -44.58 -17.79 6.44
CA PHE A 621 -44.12 -16.55 5.81
C PHE A 621 -42.93 -16.81 4.89
N LYS A 622 -41.96 -17.63 5.31
CA LYS A 622 -40.82 -18.00 4.46
C LYS A 622 -41.26 -18.69 3.17
N GLU A 623 -42.22 -19.62 3.25
CA GLU A 623 -42.79 -20.28 2.07
C GLU A 623 -43.45 -19.28 1.13
N ARG A 624 -44.28 -18.38 1.68
CA ARG A 624 -44.91 -17.32 0.90
C ARG A 624 -43.90 -16.40 0.22
N LEU A 625 -42.83 -16.07 0.93
CA LEU A 625 -41.73 -15.25 0.42
C LEU A 625 -40.99 -15.96 -0.73
N VAL A 626 -40.78 -17.27 -0.64
CA VAL A 626 -40.16 -18.07 -1.70
C VAL A 626 -41.08 -18.17 -2.92
N GLU A 627 -42.39 -18.35 -2.75
CA GLU A 627 -43.34 -18.39 -3.86
C GLU A 627 -43.31 -17.12 -4.71
N GLU A 628 -43.21 -15.96 -4.06
CA GLU A 628 -43.17 -14.66 -4.74
C GLU A 628 -41.76 -14.29 -5.21
N GLY A 629 -40.75 -14.70 -4.45
CA GLY A 629 -39.35 -14.33 -4.66
C GLY A 629 -38.57 -15.26 -5.59
N TYR A 630 -39.11 -16.42 -5.94
CA TYR A 630 -38.47 -17.40 -6.82
C TYR A 630 -38.98 -17.33 -8.27
N ASN A 631 -38.05 -17.21 -9.21
CA ASN A 631 -38.35 -17.39 -10.63
C ASN A 631 -37.23 -18.20 -11.31
N PRO A 632 -37.53 -19.31 -12.01
CA PRO A 632 -36.50 -20.13 -12.66
C PRO A 632 -35.56 -19.37 -13.62
N SER A 633 -36.05 -18.33 -14.30
CA SER A 633 -35.25 -17.52 -15.24
C SER A 633 -34.43 -16.41 -14.55
N TYR A 634 -34.87 -15.94 -13.38
CA TYR A 634 -34.24 -14.81 -12.67
C TYR A 634 -33.63 -15.21 -11.31
N GLY A 635 -33.63 -16.50 -10.97
CA GLY A 635 -33.14 -17.04 -9.72
C GLY A 635 -33.78 -16.38 -8.49
N ALA A 636 -32.94 -15.98 -7.54
CA ALA A 636 -33.33 -15.30 -6.31
C ALA A 636 -33.34 -13.76 -6.43
N ARG A 637 -33.26 -13.19 -7.64
CA ARG A 637 -33.29 -11.73 -7.83
C ARG A 637 -34.59 -11.06 -7.35
N PRO A 638 -35.79 -11.67 -7.52
CA PRO A 638 -37.06 -11.08 -7.05
C PRO A 638 -37.21 -11.07 -5.53
N LEU A 639 -36.79 -12.12 -4.81
CA LEU A 639 -35.87 -11.94 -3.69
C LEU A 639 -36.13 -10.80 -2.69
N ARG A 640 -35.18 -9.87 -2.74
CA ARG A 640 -35.13 -8.61 -1.99
C ARG A 640 -36.35 -7.72 -2.22
N ARG A 641 -36.93 -7.70 -3.43
CA ARG A 641 -38.16 -6.93 -3.71
C ARG A 641 -39.36 -7.55 -3.02
N ALA A 642 -39.43 -8.89 -2.94
CA ALA A 642 -40.47 -9.58 -2.19
C ALA A 642 -40.36 -9.27 -0.69
N ILE A 643 -39.15 -9.26 -0.13
CA ILE A 643 -38.90 -8.86 1.26
C ILE A 643 -39.32 -7.40 1.51
N MET A 644 -38.90 -6.47 0.64
CA MET A 644 -39.28 -5.06 0.76
C MET A 644 -40.81 -4.90 0.79
N ARG A 645 -41.51 -5.53 -0.17
CA ARG A 645 -42.97 -5.42 -0.32
C ARG A 645 -43.77 -6.13 0.76
N LEU A 646 -43.36 -7.34 1.14
CA LEU A 646 -44.12 -8.19 2.06
C LEU A 646 -43.77 -7.94 3.51
N LEU A 647 -42.53 -7.53 3.80
CA LEU A 647 -42.04 -7.36 5.16
C LEU A 647 -41.79 -5.88 5.50
N GLU A 648 -40.92 -5.19 4.75
CA GLU A 648 -40.49 -3.84 5.12
C GLU A 648 -41.65 -2.83 5.03
N ASP A 649 -42.46 -2.88 3.97
CA ASP A 649 -43.63 -2.01 3.80
C ASP A 649 -44.63 -2.22 4.94
N THR A 650 -44.90 -3.48 5.32
CA THR A 650 -45.83 -3.81 6.42
C THR A 650 -45.27 -3.40 7.79
N LEU A 651 -43.98 -3.61 8.04
CA LEU A 651 -43.32 -3.14 9.25
C LEU A 651 -43.35 -1.61 9.37
N ALA A 652 -43.11 -0.90 8.26
CA ALA A 652 -43.15 0.56 8.24
C ALA A 652 -44.55 1.07 8.61
N GLU A 653 -45.62 0.46 8.10
CA GLU A 653 -47.01 0.80 8.47
C GLU A 653 -47.30 0.54 9.96
N GLU A 654 -46.83 -0.58 10.52
CA GLU A 654 -47.04 -0.93 11.93
C GLU A 654 -46.25 -0.04 12.90
N ILE A 655 -45.01 0.33 12.54
CA ILE A 655 -44.20 1.29 13.29
C ILE A 655 -44.80 2.69 13.23
N LEU A 656 -45.19 3.17 12.04
CA LEU A 656 -45.80 4.50 11.87
C LEU A 656 -47.16 4.61 12.55
N SER A 657 -47.94 3.52 12.59
CA SER A 657 -49.20 3.46 13.33
C SER A 657 -49.04 3.25 14.84
N SER A 658 -47.80 3.25 15.36
CA SER A 658 -47.45 3.11 16.78
C SER A 658 -47.93 1.80 17.44
N ARG A 659 -48.19 0.76 16.64
CA ARG A 659 -48.55 -0.57 17.13
C ARG A 659 -47.34 -1.42 17.51
N LEU A 660 -46.18 -1.06 16.99
CA LEU A 660 -44.90 -1.67 17.25
C LEU A 660 -43.96 -0.63 17.86
N LYS A 661 -43.45 -0.90 19.07
CA LYS A 661 -42.62 0.04 19.83
C LYS A 661 -41.25 -0.58 20.17
N ASP A 662 -40.35 0.29 20.58
CA ASP A 662 -39.03 -0.09 21.09
C ASP A 662 -39.17 -1.08 22.26
N GLY A 663 -38.49 -2.22 22.18
CA GLY A 663 -38.54 -3.34 23.12
C GLY A 663 -39.54 -4.45 22.78
N ASP A 664 -40.36 -4.30 21.74
CA ASP A 664 -41.35 -5.32 21.35
C ASP A 664 -40.72 -6.48 20.56
N THR A 665 -41.33 -7.66 20.67
CA THR A 665 -41.05 -8.79 19.78
C THR A 665 -42.18 -8.93 18.78
N ALA A 666 -41.89 -8.72 17.50
CA ALA A 666 -42.84 -8.87 16.41
C ALA A 666 -42.73 -10.26 15.77
N VAL A 667 -43.85 -10.95 15.64
CA VAL A 667 -43.96 -12.22 14.91
C VAL A 667 -44.63 -11.96 13.57
N VAL A 668 -43.92 -12.24 12.49
CA VAL A 668 -44.42 -12.11 11.11
C VAL A 668 -44.96 -13.46 10.65
N ASP A 669 -46.24 -13.47 10.28
CA ASP A 669 -46.93 -14.66 9.78
C ASP A 669 -47.82 -14.32 8.57
N VAL A 670 -48.47 -15.34 8.01
CA VAL A 670 -49.39 -15.22 6.88
C VAL A 670 -50.77 -15.72 7.29
N ASP A 671 -51.81 -14.92 7.03
CA ASP A 671 -53.20 -15.28 7.30
C ASP A 671 -53.75 -16.33 6.30
N GLU A 672 -54.94 -16.86 6.56
CA GLU A 672 -55.61 -17.85 5.69
C GLU A 672 -55.91 -17.33 4.26
N LYS A 673 -55.81 -16.01 4.05
CA LYS A 673 -56.02 -15.36 2.74
C LYS A 673 -54.70 -15.03 2.05
N GLY A 674 -53.55 -15.41 2.62
CA GLY A 674 -52.24 -15.16 2.06
C GLY A 674 -51.70 -13.75 2.27
N LYS A 675 -52.31 -12.96 3.19
CA LYS A 675 -51.82 -11.63 3.57
C LYS A 675 -50.85 -11.73 4.73
N VAL A 676 -49.81 -10.90 4.69
CA VAL A 676 -48.83 -10.79 5.76
C VAL A 676 -49.46 -10.08 6.95
N ILE A 677 -49.28 -10.66 8.13
CA ILE A 677 -49.72 -10.11 9.41
C ILE A 677 -48.54 -10.04 10.36
N ILE A 678 -48.49 -8.98 11.16
CA ILE A 678 -47.47 -8.80 12.20
C ILE A 678 -48.19 -8.78 13.54
N ALA A 679 -47.84 -9.74 14.41
CA ALA A 679 -48.36 -9.82 15.76
C ALA A 679 -47.28 -9.36 16.75
N ALA A 680 -47.55 -8.29 17.49
CA ALA A 680 -46.72 -7.91 18.63
C ALA A 680 -46.94 -8.92 19.77
N LYS A 681 -45.86 -9.53 20.24
CA LYS A 681 -45.86 -10.40 21.41
C LYS A 681 -45.55 -9.54 22.63
N GLU A 682 -46.55 -9.31 23.47
CA GLU A 682 -46.33 -8.60 24.74
C GLU A 682 -45.27 -9.32 25.59
N ARG A 683 -44.44 -8.51 26.23
CA ARG A 683 -43.36 -8.88 27.14
C ARG A 683 -43.80 -9.99 28.09
N ARG A 684 -43.26 -11.20 27.93
CA ARG A 684 -43.25 -12.17 29.05
C ARG A 684 -42.31 -11.58 30.08
N GLU A 685 -42.86 -11.01 31.15
CA GLU A 685 -42.08 -10.79 32.37
C GLU A 685 -41.43 -12.13 32.74
N LEU A 686 -40.11 -12.17 32.66
CA LEU A 686 -39.32 -13.20 33.31
C LEU A 686 -39.62 -13.06 34.81
N LEU A 687 -40.58 -13.83 35.31
CA LEU A 687 -40.67 -14.11 36.74
C LEU A 687 -39.27 -14.57 37.18
N PRO A 688 -38.66 -13.94 38.20
CA PRO A 688 -37.38 -14.40 38.70
C PRO A 688 -37.56 -15.85 39.13
N GLN A 689 -36.83 -16.77 38.48
CA GLN A 689 -36.71 -18.12 38.97
C GLN A 689 -36.19 -18.03 40.41
N GLY A 690 -37.01 -18.51 41.33
CA GLY A 690 -36.72 -18.52 42.75
C GLY A 690 -35.39 -19.19 43.02
N ALA A 691 -34.65 -18.61 43.95
CA ALA A 691 -33.67 -19.34 44.72
C ALA A 691 -34.39 -20.50 45.43
N ASP A 692 -33.97 -21.72 45.12
CA ASP A 692 -33.66 -22.79 46.07
C ASP A 692 -32.77 -23.84 45.38
#